data_AF-A0A0F6A5V1-F1
#
_entry.id   AF-A0A0F6A5V1-F1
#
_cell.length_a   1.000
_cell.length_b   1.000
_cell.length_c   1.000
_cell.angle_alpha   90.00
_cell.angle_beta   90.00
_cell.angle_gamma   90.00
#
_symmetry.space_group_name_H-M   'P 1'
#
loop_
_entity.id
_entity.type
_entity.pdbx_description
1 polymer ?
#
loop_
_entity_poly.entity_id
_entity_poly.type
_entity_poly.pdbx_seq_one_letter_code
_entity_poly.pdbx_strand_id
1 'polypeptide(L)'
;MNFKFKGVKPFVRALSLLTILTASGASAASQIVDEQAHQFANGELEPFRAIDSGQLPNSVHIVPLDLKSNSRLYLHSDSSHQMLDIRNESVQSTDATLCAQGCPTATSASVFLDEMLSQYETYPYYYGAIKGPSMVAKDKSGNPFELASLYAAVIANNALVHDWRYVFGRVQVSGEQLKKFVGVDNAMEAAHILHTSGYQVSGSVDSTGKLVIAQFNHVWLKVKETSSSAWVSVDPSFKAHTIPNKFNLNALAGVNPSSLLNGLSDSGALNNPNGIMIPDIQIAEEFSESSQDMIANYLSANRLLSYEDVVQQRKPVKDMYNGFGHALPYQQVGSASESQSFSTNHKHRIKVTVAGINHTVDLRDVIGSRLTLSYEGATTTDKNKITANGGVLGLLYKEVKLVPVLKSNGTVLARGSAASLGEYQQVTVTFFNGSKNDGSATHYITVGGIHAIALDPQHISDTYFEEQLAVLENASQLYRNDAMDERYSGQLMHILGLSYYKQLDNAINNVSSGSGAMIYHKVSEALMSIDLTAKRQPNGQYRMAVGSRGIDAPRNVYSIFSYKESERVDRAAVLFATGIAASGLEHAVFEKTLGWPSNSTMSILRFAAQHEVPIYVVKASNVDAALAEINMPANIETSMRNAVNSGRIVITPKEQMLIGEWNGVGYIVLDPNTGAAGYLINGGNAGGKQAFEPMDLQQTNDTWFTDVVNIGEAVLNGVLMGEFGTKTWDDPLLQSVNDGSAFVADLFFVGDVRNLGITTFDLVFNDGSFSDVALAGVGFIPLFDIGKAGYKVADSYFDVANLSQYKNAFEQVMPNADVTLAQLNKNSNISAAGLQTLHGGWNSVVTKASRNDMGFTNVALQDGHGFVKSLGLDPNNLTKANKGLVGESASEMYARSQGLSCVFCGGNPSANGLDNIFKDTNGNYIIDETKFVSGSGNAGLSGLSTSTGNRQLTNAYLFGNGTSVGGALGRTSGLSNVEKQKIFVAFQQGKVKTRYTVVKDRHVGAGVTQGLTTHPELGVGGSSQIDEIVIIELPIKN
;
A
#
# COMPACT_ATOMS: atom_id res chain seq x y z
N MET A 1 27.58 -1.51 91.81
CA MET A 1 26.91 -0.48 90.98
C MET A 1 26.85 -1.00 89.56
N ASN A 2 25.68 -0.91 88.90
CA ASN A 2 25.52 -1.18 87.47
C ASN A 2 26.68 -0.58 86.66
N PHE A 3 27.26 -1.33 85.73
CA PHE A 3 27.20 -1.03 84.28
C PHE A 3 27.78 -2.18 83.45
N LYS A 4 27.10 -2.44 82.33
CA LYS A 4 27.24 -3.57 81.41
C LYS A 4 28.37 -3.36 80.38
N PHE A 5 29.15 -4.43 80.16
CA PHE A 5 29.54 -5.09 78.89
C PHE A 5 29.64 -4.26 77.58
N LYS A 6 30.67 -4.42 76.71
CA LYS A 6 31.12 -5.66 76.04
C LYS A 6 32.43 -5.45 75.23
N GLY A 7 33.30 -6.47 75.18
CA GLY A 7 34.48 -6.58 74.28
C GLY A 7 34.11 -7.10 72.86
N VAL A 8 34.77 -6.67 71.77
CA VAL A 8 36.07 -7.06 71.14
C VAL A 8 36.01 -8.26 70.14
N LYS A 9 36.00 -7.90 68.83
CA LYS A 9 36.57 -8.49 67.57
C LYS A 9 36.02 -9.83 66.99
N PRO A 10 36.13 -10.12 65.65
CA PRO A 10 36.84 -9.44 64.55
C PRO A 10 36.07 -9.27 63.19
N PHE A 11 36.74 -8.63 62.21
CA PHE A 11 36.60 -8.75 60.74
C PHE A 11 35.92 -10.06 60.28
N VAL A 12 34.81 -10.01 59.52
CA VAL A 12 34.28 -11.01 58.54
C VAL A 12 32.84 -10.70 58.09
N ARG A 13 32.06 -9.84 58.76
CA ARG A 13 30.63 -9.61 58.41
C ARG A 13 30.29 -8.46 57.44
N ALA A 14 31.26 -7.65 57.00
CA ALA A 14 30.99 -6.51 56.13
C ALA A 14 31.03 -6.83 54.62
N LEU A 15 31.65 -7.96 54.21
CA LEU A 15 31.72 -8.35 52.80
C LEU A 15 30.50 -9.18 52.37
N SER A 16 29.77 -9.83 53.29
CA SER A 16 28.62 -10.68 52.96
C SER A 16 27.31 -9.90 52.79
N LEU A 17 27.11 -8.80 53.53
CA LEU A 17 25.90 -7.97 53.35
C LEU A 17 25.98 -7.06 52.12
N LEU A 18 27.17 -6.62 51.72
CA LEU A 18 27.33 -5.86 50.47
C LEU A 18 27.20 -6.78 49.24
N THR A 19 27.56 -8.06 49.35
CA THR A 19 27.41 -9.05 48.27
C THR A 19 25.96 -9.58 48.14
N ILE A 20 25.15 -9.54 49.21
CA ILE A 20 23.72 -9.95 49.17
C ILE A 20 22.81 -8.81 48.66
N LEU A 21 23.17 -7.54 48.89
CA LEU A 21 22.49 -6.39 48.29
C LEU A 21 22.87 -6.18 46.82
N THR A 22 24.06 -6.57 46.37
CA THR A 22 24.42 -6.55 44.93
C THR A 22 23.86 -7.75 44.17
N ALA A 23 23.75 -8.93 44.80
CA ALA A 23 23.17 -10.13 44.15
C ALA A 23 21.65 -10.04 43.94
N SER A 24 20.92 -9.43 44.89
CA SER A 24 19.46 -9.18 44.73
C SER A 24 19.16 -8.04 43.74
N GLY A 25 20.04 -7.03 43.65
CA GLY A 25 19.95 -6.00 42.62
C GLY A 25 20.26 -6.50 41.21
N ALA A 26 21.22 -7.42 41.06
CA ALA A 26 21.57 -8.02 39.78
C ALA A 26 20.48 -8.98 39.25
N SER A 27 19.83 -9.76 40.12
CA SER A 27 18.71 -10.61 39.72
C SER A 27 17.47 -9.81 39.33
N ALA A 28 17.17 -8.72 40.05
CA ALA A 28 16.07 -7.82 39.72
C ALA A 28 16.32 -7.06 38.41
N ALA A 29 17.56 -6.58 38.17
CA ALA A 29 17.92 -5.95 36.91
C ALA A 29 17.86 -6.92 35.71
N SER A 30 18.27 -8.19 35.89
CA SER A 30 18.12 -9.23 34.88
C SER A 30 16.65 -9.51 34.56
N GLN A 31 15.79 -9.61 35.58
CA GLN A 31 14.35 -9.83 35.39
C GLN A 31 13.68 -8.67 34.63
N ILE A 32 14.04 -7.42 34.92
CA ILE A 32 13.51 -6.25 34.20
C ILE A 32 13.95 -6.25 32.73
N VAL A 33 15.20 -6.61 32.44
CA VAL A 33 15.70 -6.70 31.06
C VAL A 33 15.00 -7.84 30.30
N ASP A 34 14.77 -8.99 30.94
CA ASP A 34 14.04 -10.10 30.33
C ASP A 34 12.57 -9.75 30.07
N GLU A 35 11.91 -9.04 30.99
CA GLU A 35 10.54 -8.52 30.81
C GLU A 35 10.48 -7.51 29.66
N GLN A 36 11.42 -6.56 29.59
CA GLN A 36 11.51 -5.63 28.46
C GLN A 36 11.83 -6.33 27.13
N ALA A 37 12.67 -7.37 27.15
CA ALA A 37 12.98 -8.15 25.97
C ALA A 37 11.76 -8.93 25.48
N HIS A 38 10.93 -9.44 26.39
CA HIS A 38 9.63 -10.04 26.07
C HIS A 38 8.66 -9.02 25.45
N GLN A 39 8.52 -7.84 26.07
CA GLN A 39 7.68 -6.75 25.54
C GLN A 39 8.18 -6.28 24.17
N PHE A 40 9.49 -6.18 23.97
CA PHE A 40 10.10 -5.85 22.67
C PHE A 40 9.82 -6.94 21.63
N ALA A 41 9.98 -8.22 22.00
CA ALA A 41 9.68 -9.35 21.13
C ALA A 41 8.23 -9.35 20.64
N ASN A 42 7.30 -8.90 21.50
CA ASN A 42 5.87 -8.80 21.20
C ASN A 42 5.47 -7.47 20.54
N GLY A 43 6.41 -6.56 20.25
CA GLY A 43 6.11 -5.23 19.68
C GLY A 43 5.39 -4.26 20.62
N GLU A 44 5.26 -4.59 21.91
CA GLU A 44 4.54 -3.79 22.92
C GLU A 44 5.25 -2.46 23.24
N LEU A 45 6.53 -2.34 22.85
CA LEU A 45 7.35 -1.14 23.07
C LEU A 45 7.34 -0.16 21.89
N GLU A 46 6.71 -0.49 20.76
CA GLU A 46 6.65 0.42 19.61
C GLU A 46 5.81 1.66 19.95
N PRO A 47 6.29 2.88 19.65
CA PRO A 47 5.53 4.09 19.92
C PRO A 47 4.21 4.18 19.14
N PHE A 48 3.15 4.60 19.81
CA PHE A 48 1.84 4.85 19.19
C PHE A 48 1.88 6.00 18.17
N ARG A 49 1.23 5.80 17.00
CA ARG A 49 1.05 6.84 16.00
C ARG A 49 -0.39 7.37 16.00
N ALA A 50 -0.58 8.49 16.68
CA ALA A 50 -1.83 9.24 16.72
C ALA A 50 -1.88 10.32 15.63
N ILE A 51 -3.07 10.67 15.13
CA ILE A 51 -3.31 11.93 14.43
C ILE A 51 -4.31 12.75 15.24
N ASP A 52 -3.79 13.52 16.21
CA ASP A 52 -4.65 14.20 17.19
C ASP A 52 -5.24 15.53 16.68
N SER A 53 -4.60 16.22 15.73
CA SER A 53 -5.14 17.46 15.12
C SER A 53 -4.29 18.04 13.95
N GLY A 54 -3.15 17.44 13.63
CA GLY A 54 -2.20 17.95 12.63
C GLY A 54 -2.65 17.78 11.18
N GLN A 55 -1.90 18.35 10.23
CA GLN A 55 -2.13 18.14 8.81
C GLN A 55 -2.08 16.64 8.47
N LEU A 56 -3.06 16.16 7.71
CA LEU A 56 -3.15 14.75 7.33
C LEU A 56 -2.04 14.39 6.32
N PRO A 57 -1.48 13.16 6.39
CA PRO A 57 -0.38 12.69 5.55
C PRO A 57 -0.57 12.88 4.04
N ASN A 58 -1.76 12.53 3.55
CA ASN A 58 -2.20 12.84 2.20
C ASN A 58 -3.02 14.13 2.21
N SER A 59 -2.47 15.23 1.69
CA SER A 59 -3.11 16.55 1.74
C SER A 59 -3.00 17.31 0.44
N VAL A 60 -3.96 18.23 0.22
CA VAL A 60 -3.94 19.16 -0.92
C VAL A 60 -3.21 20.45 -0.55
N HIS A 61 -2.36 20.89 -1.46
CA HIS A 61 -1.68 22.17 -1.43
C HIS A 61 -2.17 23.05 -2.58
N ILE A 62 -2.86 24.15 -2.25
CA ILE A 62 -3.27 25.17 -3.21
C ILE A 62 -2.98 26.54 -2.59
N VAL A 63 -2.40 27.44 -3.38
CA VAL A 63 -2.18 28.83 -2.96
C VAL A 63 -3.13 29.73 -3.75
N PRO A 64 -4.06 30.46 -3.10
CA PRO A 64 -4.93 31.40 -3.77
C PRO A 64 -4.12 32.48 -4.51
N LEU A 65 -4.55 32.82 -5.73
CA LEU A 65 -3.95 33.89 -6.52
C LEU A 65 -4.93 35.05 -6.61
N ASP A 66 -4.55 36.20 -6.05
CA ASP A 66 -5.32 37.44 -6.15
C ASP A 66 -4.76 38.33 -7.27
N LEU A 67 -5.52 38.48 -8.36
CA LEU A 67 -5.19 39.38 -9.47
C LEU A 67 -6.06 40.65 -9.42
N LYS A 68 -5.44 41.82 -9.63
CA LYS A 68 -6.15 43.11 -9.64
C LYS A 68 -6.91 43.29 -10.97
N SER A 69 -8.15 43.80 -10.90
CA SER A 69 -8.93 44.15 -12.08
C SER A 69 -8.42 45.43 -12.74
N ASN A 70 -8.34 45.42 -14.07
CA ASN A 70 -7.80 46.55 -14.83
C ASN A 70 -8.88 47.63 -15.03
N SER A 71 -8.91 48.63 -14.15
CA SER A 71 -9.55 49.92 -14.46
C SER A 71 -8.57 51.08 -14.66
N ARG A 72 -7.25 50.85 -14.54
CA ARG A 72 -6.13 51.68 -15.06
C ARG A 72 -4.79 51.13 -14.56
N LEU A 73 -4.03 50.44 -15.41
CA LEU A 73 -2.58 50.28 -15.22
C LEU A 73 -1.89 51.21 -16.22
N TYR A 74 -1.73 52.47 -15.82
CA TYR A 74 -0.66 53.30 -16.38
C TYR A 74 0.66 52.75 -15.87
N LEU A 75 1.66 52.71 -16.76
CA LEU A 75 3.08 52.58 -16.44
C LEU A 75 3.39 53.46 -15.22
N HIS A 76 3.63 52.85 -14.07
CA HIS A 76 4.31 53.49 -12.95
C HIS A 76 5.61 52.74 -12.72
N SER A 77 6.70 53.38 -13.10
CA SER A 77 8.04 53.09 -12.64
C SER A 77 8.11 53.46 -11.17
N ASP A 78 7.83 52.52 -10.27
CA ASP A 78 8.11 52.72 -8.86
C ASP A 78 9.30 51.85 -8.45
N SER A 79 10.37 52.55 -8.08
CA SER A 79 11.68 52.01 -7.77
C SER A 79 11.78 51.89 -6.26
N SER A 80 11.31 50.77 -5.71
CA SER A 80 11.66 50.37 -4.34
C SER A 80 12.72 49.28 -4.40
N HIS A 81 13.97 49.72 -4.29
CA HIS A 81 15.11 48.83 -4.08
C HIS A 81 14.98 48.17 -2.69
N GLN A 82 14.66 46.88 -2.65
CA GLN A 82 15.17 46.02 -1.58
C GLN A 82 16.54 45.50 -2.02
N MET A 83 17.60 46.13 -1.51
CA MET A 83 18.94 45.53 -1.57
C MET A 83 18.92 44.25 -0.73
N LEU A 84 19.10 43.11 -1.39
CA LEU A 84 19.55 41.88 -0.75
C LEU A 84 21.03 42.08 -0.39
N ASP A 85 21.31 42.09 0.91
CA ASP A 85 22.65 42.20 1.47
C ASP A 85 23.42 40.89 1.20
N ILE A 86 24.26 40.88 0.15
CA ILE A 86 25.10 39.74 -0.21
C ILE A 86 26.43 39.89 0.53
N ARG A 87 26.61 39.17 1.63
CA ARG A 87 27.95 38.88 2.16
C ARG A 87 28.60 37.82 1.28
N ASN A 88 29.72 38.17 0.67
CA ASN A 88 30.59 37.24 -0.04
C ASN A 88 31.18 36.23 0.94
N GLU A 89 30.60 35.03 1.01
CA GLU A 89 31.33 33.83 1.43
C GLU A 89 31.91 33.16 0.19
N SER A 90 33.23 33.04 0.16
CA SER A 90 33.95 32.29 -0.86
C SER A 90 33.66 30.79 -0.70
N VAL A 91 32.72 30.27 -1.48
CA VAL A 91 32.49 28.83 -1.63
C VAL A 91 32.81 28.44 -3.07
N GLN A 92 33.88 27.66 -3.26
CA GLN A 92 34.11 26.91 -4.48
C GLN A 92 33.10 25.75 -4.54
N SER A 93 31.91 26.01 -5.08
CA SER A 93 31.04 24.96 -5.60
C SER A 93 30.44 25.45 -6.92
N THR A 94 31.00 25.03 -8.04
CA THR A 94 30.36 25.24 -9.35
C THR A 94 29.12 24.35 -9.40
N ASP A 95 27.92 24.93 -9.25
CA ASP A 95 26.61 24.25 -9.25
C ASP A 95 26.30 23.45 -10.55
N ALA A 96 27.22 23.46 -11.53
CA ALA A 96 27.16 22.74 -12.81
C ALA A 96 28.17 21.57 -12.96
N THR A 97 29.08 21.34 -12.00
CA THR A 97 30.10 20.26 -12.10
C THR A 97 29.68 18.94 -11.45
N LEU A 98 28.55 18.38 -11.87
CA LEU A 98 28.20 16.96 -11.60
C LEU A 98 27.53 16.36 -12.84
N CYS A 99 28.33 16.18 -13.89
CA CYS A 99 27.89 15.52 -15.12
C CYS A 99 29.04 14.63 -15.68
N ALA A 100 29.82 14.04 -14.75
CA ALA A 100 30.99 13.21 -15.05
C ALA A 100 30.62 11.84 -15.65
N GLN A 101 29.40 11.34 -15.37
CA GLN A 101 28.82 10.10 -15.92
C GLN A 101 27.29 10.24 -16.02
N GLY A 102 26.67 9.70 -17.08
CA GLY A 102 25.21 9.58 -17.24
C GLY A 102 24.49 10.71 -18.00
N CYS A 103 25.16 11.80 -18.33
CA CYS A 103 24.59 12.82 -19.21
C CYS A 103 24.79 12.49 -20.70
N PRO A 104 23.95 13.02 -21.61
CA PRO A 104 24.17 12.93 -23.05
C PRO A 104 25.49 13.59 -23.48
N THR A 105 26.11 13.04 -24.52
CA THR A 105 27.18 13.72 -25.26
C THR A 105 26.56 14.57 -26.36
N ALA A 106 27.08 15.78 -26.56
CA ALA A 106 26.56 16.72 -27.55
C ALA A 106 27.69 17.24 -28.42
N THR A 107 27.48 17.23 -29.74
CA THR A 107 28.43 17.78 -30.72
C THR A 107 28.17 19.24 -31.04
N SER A 108 26.99 19.76 -30.68
CA SER A 108 26.59 21.16 -30.87
C SER A 108 25.60 21.61 -29.79
N ALA A 109 25.76 22.85 -29.31
CA ALA A 109 24.86 23.47 -28.35
C ALA A 109 23.45 23.68 -28.95
N SER A 110 23.36 23.92 -30.26
CA SER A 110 22.08 24.08 -30.96
C SER A 110 21.31 22.76 -31.09
N VAL A 111 21.99 21.69 -31.50
CA VAL A 111 21.39 20.36 -31.67
C VAL A 111 20.87 19.83 -30.34
N PHE A 112 21.64 20.01 -29.27
CA PHE A 112 21.20 19.58 -27.95
C PHE A 112 20.01 20.40 -27.43
N LEU A 113 19.96 21.71 -27.68
CA LEU A 113 18.79 22.52 -27.32
C LEU A 113 17.53 22.04 -28.06
N ASP A 114 17.66 21.71 -29.34
CA ASP A 114 16.56 21.20 -30.16
C ASP A 114 16.06 19.83 -29.69
N GLU A 115 16.98 18.96 -29.29
CA GLU A 115 16.66 17.69 -28.62
C GLU A 115 15.90 17.95 -27.32
N MET A 116 16.41 18.84 -26.45
CA MET A 116 15.75 19.19 -25.19
C MET A 116 14.34 19.75 -25.39
N LEU A 117 14.14 20.64 -26.37
CA LEU A 117 12.83 21.22 -26.67
C LEU A 117 11.83 20.18 -27.19
N SER A 118 12.30 19.05 -27.73
CA SER A 118 11.45 18.03 -28.35
C SER A 118 11.24 16.79 -27.48
N GLN A 119 12.24 16.41 -26.69
CA GLN A 119 12.25 15.14 -25.95
C GLN A 119 12.17 15.30 -24.43
N TYR A 120 12.48 16.47 -23.88
CA TYR A 120 12.48 16.69 -22.44
C TYR A 120 11.21 17.40 -21.99
N GLU A 121 10.48 16.81 -21.05
CA GLU A 121 9.29 17.43 -20.48
C GLU A 121 9.65 18.55 -19.50
N THR A 122 8.87 19.63 -19.51
CA THR A 122 9.00 20.70 -18.52
C THR A 122 7.91 20.60 -17.48
N TYR A 123 8.30 20.45 -16.22
CA TYR A 123 7.42 20.50 -15.06
C TYR A 123 7.57 21.84 -14.35
N PRO A 124 6.75 22.86 -14.69
CA PRO A 124 6.76 24.12 -13.98
C PRO A 124 5.99 24.02 -12.64
N TYR A 125 6.02 22.85 -12.00
CA TYR A 125 5.18 22.48 -10.86
C TYR A 125 5.86 22.64 -9.48
N TYR A 126 7.10 23.13 -9.51
CA TYR A 126 7.84 23.60 -8.34
C TYR A 126 8.86 24.65 -8.77
N TYR A 127 9.12 25.62 -7.89
CA TYR A 127 10.11 26.68 -8.08
C TYR A 127 11.42 26.36 -7.33
N GLY A 128 12.58 26.46 -8.01
CA GLY A 128 13.89 26.08 -7.49
C GLY A 128 14.32 24.65 -7.86
N ALA A 129 15.58 24.29 -7.67
CA ALA A 129 16.13 22.99 -8.07
C ALA A 129 15.95 21.93 -6.98
N ILE A 130 15.36 20.79 -7.35
CA ILE A 130 15.31 19.55 -6.55
C ILE A 130 16.21 18.46 -7.16
N LYS A 131 16.39 18.41 -8.48
CA LYS A 131 17.23 17.43 -9.19
C LYS A 131 18.58 17.99 -9.63
N GLY A 132 19.59 17.13 -9.65
CA GLY A 132 20.87 17.39 -10.32
C GLY A 132 20.81 17.10 -11.82
N PRO A 133 21.76 17.62 -12.64
CA PRO A 133 21.79 17.40 -14.10
C PRO A 133 21.70 15.92 -14.52
N SER A 134 22.39 15.02 -13.83
CA SER A 134 22.38 13.59 -14.13
C SER A 134 20.99 12.96 -13.96
N MET A 135 20.23 13.38 -12.95
CA MET A 135 18.87 12.88 -12.74
C MET A 135 17.91 13.43 -13.80
N VAL A 136 18.04 14.71 -14.16
CA VAL A 136 17.24 15.33 -15.25
C VAL A 136 17.48 14.63 -16.59
N ALA A 137 18.73 14.20 -16.85
CA ALA A 137 19.07 13.42 -18.04
C ALA A 137 18.37 12.05 -18.07
N LYS A 138 18.31 11.35 -16.93
CA LYS A 138 17.66 10.04 -16.80
C LYS A 138 16.14 10.16 -16.91
N ASP A 139 15.55 11.12 -16.20
CA ASP A 139 14.11 11.35 -16.19
C ASP A 139 13.57 11.95 -17.49
N LYS A 140 14.45 12.54 -18.31
CA LYS A 140 14.09 13.43 -19.41
C LYS A 140 13.04 14.48 -19.02
N SER A 141 13.09 14.94 -17.77
CA SER A 141 12.13 15.89 -17.24
C SER A 141 12.75 16.78 -16.17
N GLY A 142 12.24 17.99 -16.02
CA GLY A 142 12.65 18.91 -14.96
C GLY A 142 11.94 20.25 -15.05
N ASN A 143 12.08 21.07 -14.03
CA ASN A 143 11.63 22.46 -14.09
C ASN A 143 12.65 23.36 -14.84
N PRO A 144 12.39 24.67 -14.99
CA PRO A 144 13.32 25.58 -15.65
C PRO A 144 14.73 25.62 -15.06
N PHE A 145 14.89 25.51 -13.74
CA PHE A 145 16.21 25.50 -13.08
C PHE A 145 17.01 24.26 -13.47
N GLU A 146 16.33 23.13 -13.54
CA GLU A 146 16.90 21.81 -13.76
C GLU A 146 17.25 21.57 -15.23
N LEU A 147 16.36 21.94 -16.14
CA LEU A 147 16.64 21.86 -17.59
C LEU A 147 17.74 22.84 -17.99
N ALA A 148 17.77 24.05 -17.40
CA ALA A 148 18.91 24.94 -17.55
C ALA A 148 20.21 24.31 -16.98
N SER A 149 20.14 23.66 -15.81
CA SER A 149 21.31 22.99 -15.22
C SER A 149 21.85 21.87 -16.09
N LEU A 150 20.98 21.04 -16.66
CA LEU A 150 21.36 19.98 -17.60
C LEU A 150 22.00 20.57 -18.86
N TYR A 151 21.37 21.59 -19.46
CA TYR A 151 21.91 22.24 -20.66
C TYR A 151 23.32 22.81 -20.40
N ALA A 152 23.48 23.58 -19.32
CA ALA A 152 24.76 24.14 -18.92
C ALA A 152 25.83 23.06 -18.66
N ALA A 153 25.48 21.98 -17.97
CA ALA A 153 26.40 20.89 -17.67
C ALA A 153 26.87 20.15 -18.94
N VAL A 154 25.95 19.84 -19.86
CA VAL A 154 26.28 19.14 -21.12
C VAL A 154 27.15 20.01 -22.02
N ILE A 155 26.78 21.27 -22.27
CA ILE A 155 27.58 22.13 -23.17
C ILE A 155 28.96 22.46 -22.60
N ALA A 156 29.09 22.58 -21.27
CA ALA A 156 30.38 22.81 -20.62
C ALA A 156 31.27 21.56 -20.67
N ASN A 157 30.73 20.39 -20.35
CA ASN A 157 31.49 19.13 -20.38
C ASN A 157 31.94 18.72 -21.77
N ASN A 158 31.19 19.11 -22.81
CA ASN A 158 31.56 18.87 -24.21
C ASN A 158 32.37 20.03 -24.81
N ALA A 159 32.83 21.00 -24.00
CA ALA A 159 33.63 22.16 -24.42
C ALA A 159 33.01 22.98 -25.57
N LEU A 160 31.67 23.08 -25.61
CA LEU A 160 30.92 23.79 -26.65
C LEU A 160 30.78 25.30 -26.38
N VAL A 161 31.09 25.72 -25.15
CA VAL A 161 31.01 27.13 -24.72
C VAL A 161 32.29 27.56 -23.99
N HIS A 162 32.64 28.83 -24.13
CA HIS A 162 33.67 29.50 -23.31
C HIS A 162 33.12 29.89 -21.93
N ASP A 163 31.85 30.28 -21.89
CA ASP A 163 31.19 30.75 -20.67
C ASP A 163 29.67 30.58 -20.76
N TRP A 164 29.03 30.47 -19.61
CA TRP A 164 27.59 30.41 -19.47
C TRP A 164 27.16 31.00 -18.12
N ARG A 165 25.95 31.56 -18.06
CA ARG A 165 25.36 32.17 -16.86
C ARG A 165 23.87 31.82 -16.78
N TYR A 166 23.40 31.44 -15.59
CA TYR A 166 21.98 31.51 -15.27
C TYR A 166 21.55 32.96 -15.24
N VAL A 167 20.38 33.23 -15.80
CA VAL A 167 19.73 34.54 -15.74
C VAL A 167 18.43 34.38 -14.96
N PHE A 168 18.32 35.06 -13.82
CA PHE A 168 17.11 35.09 -13.00
C PHE A 168 16.41 36.43 -13.20
N GLY A 169 15.18 36.40 -13.71
CA GLY A 169 14.41 37.61 -13.99
C GLY A 169 12.90 37.38 -13.94
N ARG A 170 12.12 38.44 -14.15
CA ARG A 170 10.68 38.32 -14.40
C ARG A 170 10.42 38.28 -15.91
N VAL A 171 9.50 37.43 -16.33
CA VAL A 171 9.08 37.30 -17.73
C VAL A 171 7.60 37.62 -17.85
N GLN A 172 7.19 38.12 -19.01
CA GLN A 172 5.82 38.43 -19.38
C GLN A 172 5.37 37.57 -20.55
N VAL A 173 4.19 36.98 -20.41
CA VAL A 173 3.54 36.13 -21.41
C VAL A 173 2.07 36.52 -21.56
N SER A 174 1.49 36.23 -22.72
CA SER A 174 0.04 36.27 -22.89
C SER A 174 -0.66 35.09 -22.20
N GLY A 175 -1.96 35.21 -21.94
CA GLY A 175 -2.77 34.10 -21.43
C GLY A 175 -2.71 32.85 -22.31
N GLU A 176 -2.65 32.99 -23.63
CA GLU A 176 -2.51 31.85 -24.56
C GLU A 176 -1.15 31.16 -24.46
N GLN A 177 -0.06 31.94 -24.32
CA GLN A 177 1.26 31.37 -24.09
C GLN A 177 1.34 30.65 -22.75
N LEU A 178 0.72 31.21 -21.70
CA LEU A 178 0.70 30.60 -20.38
C LEU A 178 -0.01 29.24 -20.38
N LYS A 179 -1.18 29.17 -21.03
CA LYS A 179 -1.92 27.92 -21.22
C LYS A 179 -1.09 26.84 -21.91
N LYS A 180 -0.44 27.19 -23.02
CA LYS A 180 0.44 26.27 -23.76
C LYS A 180 1.63 25.81 -22.90
N PHE A 181 2.25 26.72 -22.16
CA PHE A 181 3.40 26.41 -21.31
C PHE A 181 3.02 25.45 -20.18
N VAL A 182 1.92 25.69 -19.48
CA VAL A 182 1.46 24.83 -18.38
C VAL A 182 0.80 23.54 -18.90
N GLY A 183 0.09 23.59 -20.02
CA GLY A 183 -0.63 22.44 -20.59
C GLY A 183 -2.07 22.32 -20.08
N VAL A 184 -2.80 23.44 -20.02
CA VAL A 184 -4.24 23.51 -19.66
C VAL A 184 -4.98 24.45 -20.60
N ASP A 185 -6.32 24.34 -20.70
CA ASP A 185 -7.12 25.16 -21.63
C ASP A 185 -7.61 26.51 -21.05
N ASN A 186 -7.37 26.75 -19.76
CA ASN A 186 -7.76 27.96 -19.04
C ASN A 186 -6.53 28.72 -18.51
N ALA A 187 -6.43 30.00 -18.88
CA ALA A 187 -5.27 30.83 -18.54
C ALA A 187 -5.21 31.21 -17.05
N MET A 188 -6.36 31.36 -16.39
CA MET A 188 -6.40 31.63 -14.95
C MET A 188 -5.96 30.41 -14.16
N GLU A 189 -6.46 29.22 -14.52
CA GLU A 189 -6.02 27.95 -13.92
C GLU A 189 -4.51 27.76 -14.09
N ALA A 190 -3.96 28.04 -15.29
CA ALA A 190 -2.52 28.01 -15.54
C ALA A 190 -1.73 28.94 -14.60
N ALA A 191 -2.24 30.14 -14.33
CA ALA A 191 -1.65 31.08 -13.39
C ALA A 191 -1.74 30.58 -11.94
N HIS A 192 -2.86 29.98 -11.53
CA HIS A 192 -3.02 29.35 -10.21
C HIS A 192 -2.06 28.18 -10.01
N ILE A 193 -1.86 27.35 -11.03
CA ILE A 193 -0.93 26.23 -11.00
C ILE A 193 0.50 26.73 -10.75
N LEU A 194 0.98 27.70 -11.55
CA LEU A 194 2.31 28.28 -11.33
C LEU A 194 2.43 28.93 -9.96
N HIS A 195 1.40 29.66 -9.52
CA HIS A 195 1.45 30.32 -8.22
C HIS A 195 1.53 29.31 -7.06
N THR A 196 0.72 28.25 -7.13
CA THR A 196 0.74 27.13 -6.19
C THR A 196 2.08 26.40 -6.20
N SER A 197 2.74 26.34 -7.36
CA SER A 197 4.07 25.77 -7.56
C SER A 197 5.20 26.63 -6.98
N GLY A 198 4.89 27.79 -6.40
CA GLY A 198 5.86 28.69 -5.76
C GLY A 198 6.38 29.81 -6.66
N TYR A 199 5.86 29.95 -7.88
CA TYR A 199 6.17 31.09 -8.74
C TYR A 199 5.45 32.34 -8.24
N GLN A 200 6.13 33.48 -8.30
CA GLN A 200 5.56 34.80 -7.99
C GLN A 200 4.77 35.33 -9.18
N VAL A 201 3.55 34.82 -9.34
CA VAL A 201 2.65 35.18 -10.44
C VAL A 201 1.94 36.50 -10.13
N SER A 202 1.84 37.33 -11.16
CA SER A 202 1.09 38.59 -11.19
C SER A 202 0.53 38.79 -12.60
N GLY A 203 -0.50 39.59 -12.79
CA GLY A 203 -1.09 39.73 -14.11
C GLY A 203 -2.28 40.68 -14.14
N SER A 204 -2.89 40.79 -15.31
CA SER A 204 -4.08 41.59 -15.53
C SER A 204 -5.17 40.81 -16.27
N VAL A 205 -6.40 40.99 -15.80
CA VAL A 205 -7.60 40.44 -16.43
C VAL A 205 -8.31 41.50 -17.28
N ASP A 206 -9.08 41.07 -18.29
CA ASP A 206 -10.00 41.94 -19.02
C ASP A 206 -11.30 42.22 -18.25
N SER A 207 -12.24 42.95 -18.85
CA SER A 207 -13.52 43.29 -18.23
C SER A 207 -14.43 42.09 -17.96
N THR A 208 -14.13 40.92 -18.53
CA THR A 208 -14.85 39.66 -18.31
C THR A 208 -14.17 38.76 -17.27
N GLY A 209 -13.01 39.18 -16.74
CA GLY A 209 -12.22 38.41 -15.80
C GLY A 209 -11.23 37.43 -16.45
N LYS A 210 -11.10 37.41 -17.78
CA LYS A 210 -10.16 36.54 -18.49
C LYS A 210 -8.74 37.09 -18.37
N LEU A 211 -7.77 36.23 -18.01
CA LEU A 211 -6.36 36.60 -17.92
C LEU A 211 -5.80 36.95 -19.31
N VAL A 212 -5.30 38.19 -19.46
CA VAL A 212 -4.71 38.68 -20.73
C VAL A 212 -3.19 38.57 -20.70
N ILE A 213 -2.58 39.01 -19.59
CA ILE A 213 -1.13 39.05 -19.40
C ILE A 213 -0.80 38.45 -18.04
N ALA A 214 0.23 37.60 -18.02
CA ALA A 214 0.84 37.08 -16.81
C ALA A 214 2.32 37.43 -16.76
N GLN A 215 2.81 37.73 -15.56
CA GLN A 215 4.19 37.98 -15.24
C GLN A 215 4.62 37.11 -14.06
N PHE A 216 5.75 36.43 -14.18
CA PHE A 216 6.29 35.59 -13.12
C PHE A 216 7.82 35.55 -13.16
N ASN A 217 8.43 35.16 -12.05
CA ASN A 217 9.87 34.90 -11.94
C ASN A 217 10.25 33.63 -12.71
N HIS A 218 11.32 33.70 -13.49
CA HIS A 218 11.78 32.61 -14.36
C HIS A 218 13.30 32.57 -14.43
N VAL A 219 13.84 31.43 -14.87
CA VAL A 219 15.28 31.25 -15.09
C VAL A 219 15.53 30.72 -16.50
N TRP A 220 16.54 31.29 -17.15
CA TRP A 220 17.06 30.83 -18.45
C TRP A 220 18.59 30.96 -18.46
N LEU A 221 19.23 30.67 -19.59
CA LEU A 221 20.68 30.75 -19.73
C LEU A 221 21.10 31.83 -20.72
N LYS A 222 22.26 32.43 -20.45
CA LYS A 222 23.11 33.05 -21.46
C LYS A 222 24.32 32.17 -21.68
N VAL A 223 24.64 31.90 -22.95
CA VAL A 223 25.77 31.07 -23.34
C VAL A 223 26.65 31.79 -24.36
N LYS A 224 27.94 31.54 -24.29
CA LYS A 224 28.94 32.08 -25.21
C LYS A 224 29.68 30.93 -25.86
N GLU A 225 29.28 30.57 -27.08
CA GLU A 225 29.81 29.42 -27.80
C GLU A 225 31.32 29.51 -28.05
N THR A 226 31.99 28.37 -28.23
CA THR A 226 33.41 28.38 -28.59
C THR A 226 33.67 28.95 -29.99
N SER A 227 32.68 28.83 -30.88
CA SER A 227 32.68 29.32 -32.26
C SER A 227 32.35 30.82 -32.41
N SER A 228 31.84 31.48 -31.36
CA SER A 228 31.36 32.87 -31.42
C SER A 228 31.63 33.63 -30.12
N SER A 229 31.91 34.94 -30.22
CA SER A 229 32.10 35.79 -29.04
C SER A 229 30.81 36.47 -28.54
N ALA A 230 29.67 36.22 -29.18
CA ALA A 230 28.39 36.81 -28.79
C ALA A 230 27.69 35.97 -27.69
N TRP A 231 27.01 36.66 -26.78
CA TRP A 231 26.10 36.02 -25.83
C TRP A 231 24.78 35.69 -26.51
N VAL A 232 24.37 34.43 -26.42
CA VAL A 232 23.08 33.93 -26.90
C VAL A 232 22.23 33.56 -25.69
N SER A 233 20.98 34.02 -25.63
CA SER A 233 20.05 33.58 -24.60
C SER A 233 19.32 32.34 -25.06
N VAL A 234 19.24 31.33 -24.20
CA VAL A 234 18.59 30.05 -24.48
C VAL A 234 17.76 29.61 -23.28
N ASP A 235 16.61 29.01 -23.57
CA ASP A 235 15.72 28.46 -22.56
C ASP A 235 15.25 27.07 -22.99
N PRO A 236 15.84 26.00 -22.41
CA PRO A 236 15.45 24.63 -22.75
C PRO A 236 14.09 24.21 -22.17
N SER A 237 13.47 25.06 -21.34
CA SER A 237 12.23 24.73 -20.60
C SER A 237 10.98 25.35 -21.21
N PHE A 238 11.07 26.51 -21.87
CA PHE A 238 9.89 27.23 -22.33
C PHE A 238 9.34 26.68 -23.65
N LYS A 239 8.53 25.62 -23.54
CA LYS A 239 7.88 24.90 -24.64
C LYS A 239 6.39 24.68 -24.38
N ALA A 240 5.62 24.42 -25.42
CA ALA A 240 4.21 24.10 -25.29
C ALA A 240 4.04 22.65 -24.82
N HIS A 241 2.85 22.31 -24.31
CA HIS A 241 2.49 20.93 -23.97
C HIS A 241 1.12 20.58 -24.53
N THR A 242 0.93 19.29 -24.80
CA THR A 242 -0.40 18.73 -25.10
C THR A 242 -1.32 18.86 -23.89
N ILE A 243 -2.64 18.88 -24.14
CA ILE A 243 -3.65 18.79 -23.08
C ILE A 243 -4.27 17.39 -23.21
N PRO A 244 -4.05 16.50 -22.22
CA PRO A 244 -4.67 15.18 -22.19
C PRO A 244 -6.20 15.21 -22.33
N ASN A 245 -6.77 14.17 -22.94
CA ASN A 245 -8.21 13.93 -22.90
C ASN A 245 -8.56 13.02 -21.73
N LYS A 246 -9.73 13.26 -21.13
CA LYS A 246 -10.31 12.32 -20.16
C LYS A 246 -10.63 11.00 -20.85
N PHE A 247 -10.09 9.91 -20.31
CA PHE A 247 -10.33 8.55 -20.76
C PHE A 247 -10.70 7.67 -19.57
N ASN A 248 -11.98 7.39 -19.40
CA ASN A 248 -12.48 6.52 -18.33
C ASN A 248 -12.87 5.16 -18.93
N LEU A 249 -11.93 4.22 -18.93
CA LEU A 249 -12.13 2.88 -19.51
C LEU A 249 -13.33 2.15 -18.89
N ASN A 250 -13.52 2.25 -17.58
CA ASN A 250 -14.57 1.52 -16.87
C ASN A 250 -15.95 2.05 -17.27
N ALA A 251 -16.11 3.37 -17.35
CA ALA A 251 -17.33 3.98 -17.85
C ALA A 251 -17.60 3.59 -19.32
N LEU A 252 -16.57 3.52 -20.17
CA LEU A 252 -16.69 3.09 -21.57
C LEU A 252 -17.08 1.61 -21.71
N ALA A 253 -16.60 0.75 -20.80
CA ALA A 253 -16.97 -0.65 -20.71
C ALA A 253 -18.39 -0.88 -20.13
N GLY A 254 -19.03 0.17 -19.58
CA GLY A 254 -20.37 0.10 -18.99
C GLY A 254 -20.40 -0.22 -17.50
N VAL A 255 -19.25 -0.19 -16.82
CA VAL A 255 -19.17 -0.38 -15.36
C VAL A 255 -19.84 0.79 -14.64
N ASN A 256 -20.77 0.49 -13.73
CA ASN A 256 -21.46 1.48 -12.91
C ASN A 256 -21.11 1.31 -11.41
N PRO A 257 -20.23 2.16 -10.85
CA PRO A 257 -19.79 2.05 -9.46
C PRO A 257 -20.93 2.14 -8.42
N SER A 258 -22.02 2.84 -8.74
CA SER A 258 -23.18 2.96 -7.84
C SER A 258 -23.91 1.63 -7.61
N SER A 259 -23.71 0.64 -8.49
CA SER A 259 -24.31 -0.69 -8.32
C SER A 259 -23.80 -1.44 -7.08
N LEU A 260 -22.53 -1.24 -6.69
CA LEU A 260 -21.98 -1.77 -5.45
C LEU A 260 -22.69 -1.17 -4.23
N LEU A 261 -22.80 0.16 -4.18
CA LEU A 261 -23.42 0.85 -3.05
C LEU A 261 -24.91 0.51 -2.92
N ASN A 262 -25.61 0.38 -4.05
CA ASN A 262 -27.00 -0.11 -4.08
C ASN A 262 -27.10 -1.53 -3.51
N GLY A 263 -26.23 -2.46 -3.93
CA GLY A 263 -26.22 -3.83 -3.38
C GLY A 263 -25.96 -3.86 -1.86
N LEU A 264 -25.01 -3.06 -1.38
CA LEU A 264 -24.74 -2.91 0.05
C LEU A 264 -25.93 -2.30 0.81
N SER A 265 -26.64 -1.34 0.21
CA SER A 265 -27.87 -0.78 0.79
C SER A 265 -29.00 -1.82 0.84
N ASP A 266 -29.23 -2.55 -0.24
CA ASP A 266 -30.31 -3.53 -0.39
C ASP A 266 -30.12 -4.75 0.53
N SER A 267 -28.89 -5.16 0.79
CA SER A 267 -28.55 -6.19 1.78
C SER A 267 -28.70 -5.71 3.23
N GLY A 268 -28.90 -4.41 3.44
CA GLY A 268 -28.93 -3.79 4.75
C GLY A 268 -27.56 -3.54 5.38
N ALA A 269 -26.46 -3.81 4.65
CA ALA A 269 -25.09 -3.59 5.13
C ALA A 269 -24.84 -2.13 5.54
N LEU A 270 -25.55 -1.18 4.94
CA LEU A 270 -25.43 0.26 5.24
C LEU A 270 -26.50 0.79 6.22
N ASN A 271 -27.50 -0.02 6.59
CA ASN A 271 -28.69 0.42 7.32
C ASN A 271 -28.49 0.40 8.84
N ASN A 272 -27.59 1.25 9.36
CA ASN A 272 -27.38 1.35 10.80
C ASN A 272 -27.35 2.81 11.33
N PRO A 273 -28.22 3.18 12.29
CA PRO A 273 -28.27 4.53 12.85
C PRO A 273 -27.01 4.93 13.64
N ASN A 274 -26.18 3.97 14.08
CA ASN A 274 -24.96 4.21 14.83
C ASN A 274 -23.71 4.34 13.93
N GLY A 275 -23.87 4.38 12.60
CA GLY A 275 -22.75 4.50 11.67
C GLY A 275 -21.96 3.21 11.47
N ILE A 276 -22.63 2.06 11.57
CA ILE A 276 -22.02 0.73 11.49
C ILE A 276 -22.32 0.13 10.12
N MET A 277 -21.26 -0.32 9.45
CA MET A 277 -21.36 -1.14 8.25
C MET A 277 -21.13 -2.60 8.64
N ILE A 278 -22.09 -3.47 8.33
CA ILE A 278 -21.94 -4.92 8.50
C ILE A 278 -21.43 -5.48 7.17
N PRO A 279 -20.20 -6.02 7.13
CA PRO A 279 -19.61 -6.58 5.92
C PRO A 279 -20.52 -7.58 5.19
N ASP A 280 -20.74 -7.35 3.90
CA ASP A 280 -21.09 -8.41 2.96
C ASP A 280 -20.08 -8.41 1.81
N ILE A 281 -19.00 -9.18 2.00
CA ILE A 281 -17.89 -9.24 1.04
C ILE A 281 -18.32 -9.83 -0.31
N GLN A 282 -19.40 -10.64 -0.34
CA GLN A 282 -19.88 -11.28 -1.56
C GLN A 282 -20.33 -10.22 -2.58
N ILE A 283 -20.95 -9.13 -2.13
CA ILE A 283 -21.40 -8.04 -3.02
C ILE A 283 -20.22 -7.33 -3.68
N ALA A 284 -19.15 -7.08 -2.92
CA ALA A 284 -17.94 -6.46 -3.43
C ALA A 284 -17.20 -7.38 -4.44
N GLU A 285 -17.17 -8.68 -4.17
CA GLU A 285 -16.58 -9.68 -5.07
C GLU A 285 -17.38 -9.83 -6.37
N GLU A 286 -18.71 -9.92 -6.29
CA GLU A 286 -19.59 -9.98 -7.46
C GLU A 286 -19.50 -8.72 -8.33
N PHE A 287 -19.42 -7.53 -7.71
CA PHE A 287 -19.19 -6.28 -8.42
C PHE A 287 -17.84 -6.29 -9.14
N SER A 288 -16.77 -6.73 -8.47
CA SER A 288 -15.43 -6.78 -9.04
C SER A 288 -15.33 -7.78 -10.20
N GLU A 289 -16.01 -8.92 -10.11
CA GLU A 289 -16.09 -9.92 -11.21
C GLU A 289 -16.86 -9.36 -12.40
N SER A 290 -18.05 -8.80 -12.16
CA SER A 290 -18.86 -8.21 -13.22
C SER A 290 -18.11 -7.08 -13.95
N SER A 291 -17.32 -6.30 -13.23
CA SER A 291 -16.56 -5.18 -13.83
C SER A 291 -15.44 -5.70 -14.75
N GLN A 292 -14.72 -6.74 -14.33
CA GLN A 292 -13.72 -7.41 -15.18
C GLN A 292 -14.34 -7.98 -16.46
N ASP A 293 -15.46 -8.69 -16.36
CA ASP A 293 -16.14 -9.26 -17.53
C ASP A 293 -16.56 -8.18 -18.52
N MET A 294 -17.08 -7.05 -18.03
CA MET A 294 -17.44 -5.90 -18.86
C MET A 294 -16.22 -5.31 -19.59
N ILE A 295 -15.11 -5.13 -18.87
CA ILE A 295 -13.86 -4.60 -19.45
C ILE A 295 -13.28 -5.58 -20.48
N ALA A 296 -13.21 -6.86 -20.17
CA ALA A 296 -12.72 -7.88 -21.10
C ALA A 296 -13.55 -7.94 -22.39
N ASN A 297 -14.88 -7.82 -22.28
CA ASN A 297 -15.78 -7.71 -23.43
C ASN A 297 -15.53 -6.44 -24.24
N TYR A 298 -15.36 -5.28 -23.58
CA TYR A 298 -15.04 -4.02 -24.25
C TYR A 298 -13.70 -4.10 -25.00
N LEU A 299 -12.66 -4.65 -24.37
CA LEU A 299 -11.34 -4.82 -24.99
C LEU A 299 -11.37 -5.81 -26.16
N SER A 300 -12.21 -6.84 -26.08
CA SER A 300 -12.43 -7.77 -27.20
C SER A 300 -12.99 -7.07 -28.44
N ALA A 301 -13.86 -6.07 -28.25
CA ALA A 301 -14.35 -5.21 -29.32
C ALA A 301 -13.34 -4.14 -29.77
N ASN A 302 -12.37 -3.78 -28.92
CA ASN A 302 -11.37 -2.74 -29.13
C ASN A 302 -9.94 -3.29 -29.09
N ARG A 303 -9.69 -4.39 -29.80
CA ARG A 303 -8.46 -5.21 -29.72
C ARG A 303 -7.12 -4.51 -30.00
N LEU A 304 -7.12 -3.26 -30.45
CA LEU A 304 -5.92 -2.47 -30.73
C LEU A 304 -5.66 -1.37 -29.69
N LEU A 305 -6.54 -1.24 -28.68
CA LEU A 305 -6.37 -0.26 -27.63
C LEU A 305 -5.11 -0.58 -26.82
N SER A 306 -4.19 0.36 -26.78
CA SER A 306 -2.92 0.26 -26.03
C SER A 306 -3.02 0.99 -24.70
N TYR A 307 -1.99 0.85 -23.87
CA TYR A 307 -1.87 1.62 -22.64
C TYR A 307 -1.73 3.13 -22.92
N GLU A 308 -0.97 3.52 -23.95
CA GLU A 308 -0.78 4.92 -24.34
C GLU A 308 -2.10 5.62 -24.71
N ASP A 309 -3.04 4.87 -25.28
CA ASP A 309 -4.36 5.39 -25.64
C ASP A 309 -5.22 5.70 -24.40
N VAL A 310 -5.04 4.93 -23.32
CA VAL A 310 -5.81 5.02 -22.06
C VAL A 310 -5.17 6.01 -21.09
N VAL A 311 -3.86 5.89 -20.86
CA VAL A 311 -3.09 6.75 -19.95
C VAL A 311 -2.36 7.81 -20.76
N GLN A 312 -3.14 8.80 -21.21
CA GLN A 312 -2.64 9.91 -22.04
C GLN A 312 -1.87 10.92 -21.19
N GLN A 313 -0.56 10.73 -21.06
CA GLN A 313 0.29 11.71 -20.38
C GLN A 313 0.47 12.99 -21.19
N ARG A 314 0.74 14.09 -20.49
CA ARG A 314 1.13 15.38 -21.07
C ARG A 314 2.49 15.21 -21.79
N LYS A 315 2.64 15.81 -22.98
CA LYS A 315 3.86 15.71 -23.79
C LYS A 315 4.34 17.08 -24.26
N PRO A 316 5.67 17.30 -24.37
CA PRO A 316 6.21 18.55 -24.89
C PRO A 316 5.95 18.70 -26.40
N VAL A 317 5.74 19.94 -26.84
CA VAL A 317 5.58 20.34 -28.24
C VAL A 317 6.48 21.52 -28.54
N LYS A 318 7.39 21.36 -29.51
CA LYS A 318 8.29 22.44 -29.99
C LYS A 318 7.53 23.43 -30.88
N ASP A 319 6.68 24.26 -30.27
CA ASP A 319 5.86 25.29 -30.95
C ASP A 319 6.12 26.72 -30.43
N MET A 320 6.68 26.87 -29.23
CA MET A 320 6.85 28.19 -28.62
C MET A 320 8.22 28.83 -28.88
N TYR A 321 9.28 28.03 -28.89
CA TYR A 321 10.66 28.52 -29.04
C TYR A 321 11.34 27.88 -30.24
N ASN A 322 11.84 28.73 -31.15
CA ASN A 322 12.50 28.29 -32.39
C ASN A 322 13.92 27.74 -32.16
N GLY A 323 14.40 27.71 -30.92
CA GLY A 323 15.69 27.16 -30.56
C GLY A 323 16.83 28.18 -30.67
N PHE A 324 18.04 27.65 -30.86
CA PHE A 324 19.27 28.40 -30.66
C PHE A 324 19.41 29.62 -31.59
N GLY A 325 19.91 30.74 -31.08
CA GLY A 325 20.11 31.96 -31.85
C GLY A 325 18.85 32.78 -32.14
N HIS A 326 17.66 32.27 -31.81
CA HIS A 326 16.41 33.01 -31.87
C HIS A 326 16.10 33.73 -30.55
N ALA A 327 15.31 34.80 -30.64
CA ALA A 327 14.82 35.51 -29.46
C ALA A 327 13.98 34.58 -28.57
N LEU A 328 14.07 34.78 -27.26
CA LEU A 328 13.26 34.05 -26.29
C LEU A 328 11.76 34.28 -26.54
N PRO A 329 10.89 33.30 -26.26
CA PRO A 329 9.46 33.33 -26.59
C PRO A 329 8.60 34.19 -25.65
N TYR A 330 9.22 35.07 -24.86
CA TYR A 330 8.60 35.93 -23.86
C TYR A 330 9.38 37.24 -23.72
N GLN A 331 8.76 38.22 -23.07
CA GLN A 331 9.40 39.51 -22.80
C GLN A 331 9.99 39.52 -21.39
N GLN A 332 11.25 39.91 -21.24
CA GLN A 332 11.83 40.20 -19.93
C GLN A 332 11.23 41.48 -19.35
N VAL A 333 10.85 41.45 -18.07
CA VAL A 333 10.34 42.61 -17.32
C VAL A 333 11.37 43.02 -16.27
N GLY A 334 11.80 44.28 -16.33
CA GLY A 334 12.78 44.84 -15.40
C GLY A 334 14.19 44.25 -15.57
N SER A 335 15.02 44.43 -14.54
CA SER A 335 16.39 43.93 -14.52
C SER A 335 16.44 42.45 -14.11
N ALA A 336 17.30 41.68 -14.79
CA ALA A 336 17.62 40.32 -14.41
C ALA A 336 19.01 40.27 -13.74
N SER A 337 19.22 39.26 -12.90
CA SER A 337 20.53 38.97 -12.29
C SER A 337 21.18 37.78 -12.98
N GLU A 338 22.51 37.76 -13.04
CA GLU A 338 23.28 36.69 -13.68
C GLU A 338 24.19 36.00 -12.65
N SER A 339 24.23 34.67 -12.66
CA SER A 339 25.09 33.88 -11.75
C SER A 339 25.49 32.55 -12.39
N GLN A 340 26.56 31.92 -11.88
CA GLN A 340 26.90 30.52 -12.18
C GLN A 340 26.41 29.55 -11.10
N SER A 341 25.77 30.06 -10.06
CA SER A 341 25.27 29.29 -8.92
C SER A 341 23.86 29.69 -8.52
N PHE A 342 23.20 28.77 -7.84
CA PHE A 342 21.91 28.95 -7.19
C PHE A 342 22.11 29.50 -5.77
N SER A 343 21.41 30.58 -5.46
CA SER A 343 21.26 31.02 -4.08
C SER A 343 20.46 29.99 -3.27
N THR A 344 20.54 30.04 -1.94
CA THR A 344 19.74 29.16 -1.06
C THR A 344 18.26 29.20 -1.40
N ASN A 345 17.70 30.36 -1.79
CA ASN A 345 16.28 30.50 -2.14
C ASN A 345 15.87 29.79 -3.44
N HIS A 346 16.83 29.30 -4.23
CA HIS A 346 16.59 28.51 -5.44
C HIS A 346 16.88 27.02 -5.22
N LYS A 347 17.15 26.60 -3.98
CA LYS A 347 17.50 25.22 -3.64
C LYS A 347 16.46 24.63 -2.70
N HIS A 348 16.12 23.37 -2.93
CA HIS A 348 15.37 22.58 -1.97
C HIS A 348 16.32 21.73 -1.14
N ARG A 349 15.97 21.53 0.14
CA ARG A 349 16.80 20.82 1.10
C ARG A 349 15.96 19.91 1.97
N ILE A 350 16.58 18.84 2.45
CA ILE A 350 16.04 18.06 3.57
C ILE A 350 16.98 18.16 4.77
N LYS A 351 16.40 18.09 5.95
CA LYS A 351 17.12 17.98 7.21
C LYS A 351 16.69 16.72 7.92
N VAL A 352 17.62 15.79 8.08
CA VAL A 352 17.40 14.54 8.82
C VAL A 352 17.81 14.77 10.27
N THR A 353 16.87 14.50 11.17
CA THR A 353 17.08 14.60 12.63
C THR A 353 16.80 13.25 13.27
N VAL A 354 17.77 12.74 14.02
CA VAL A 354 17.69 11.56 14.88
C VAL A 354 18.64 11.79 16.05
N ALA A 355 18.55 11.07 17.17
CA ALA A 355 19.38 11.29 18.36
C ALA A 355 20.87 11.63 18.03
N GLY A 356 21.28 12.89 18.20
CA GLY A 356 22.63 13.40 17.90
C GLY A 356 22.93 13.77 16.43
N ILE A 357 22.06 13.45 15.48
CA ILE A 357 22.13 13.90 14.08
C ILE A 357 21.18 15.09 13.88
N ASN A 358 21.70 16.15 13.29
CA ASN A 358 20.92 17.28 12.78
C ASN A 358 21.61 17.77 11.51
N HIS A 359 21.37 17.07 10.40
CA HIS A 359 22.13 17.22 9.16
C HIS A 359 21.24 17.68 8.01
N THR A 360 21.64 18.74 7.31
CA THR A 360 20.92 19.29 6.15
C THR A 360 21.68 19.00 4.87
N VAL A 361 20.99 18.49 3.85
CA VAL A 361 21.52 18.23 2.51
C VAL A 361 20.66 18.89 1.44
N ASP A 362 21.31 19.35 0.38
CA ASP A 362 20.62 19.82 -0.82
C ASP A 362 19.99 18.62 -1.54
N LEU A 363 18.70 18.71 -1.87
CA LEU A 363 17.97 17.62 -2.51
C LEU A 363 18.59 17.22 -3.84
N ARG A 364 19.13 18.19 -4.59
CA ARG A 364 19.79 17.96 -5.88
C ARG A 364 21.03 17.09 -5.82
N ASP A 365 21.63 16.93 -4.64
CA ASP A 365 22.82 16.12 -4.42
C ASP A 365 22.48 14.70 -3.95
N VAL A 366 21.26 14.47 -3.48
CA VAL A 366 20.82 13.18 -2.91
C VAL A 366 19.69 12.50 -3.70
N ILE A 367 18.89 13.26 -4.46
CA ILE A 367 17.98 12.66 -5.45
C ILE A 367 18.82 11.93 -6.50
N GLY A 368 18.45 10.67 -6.76
CA GLY A 368 19.24 9.76 -7.60
C GLY A 368 20.31 8.97 -6.82
N SER A 369 20.40 9.15 -5.50
CA SER A 369 21.28 8.40 -4.61
C SER A 369 20.49 7.66 -3.55
N ARG A 370 21.07 6.56 -3.05
CA ARG A 370 20.54 5.82 -1.92
C ARG A 370 20.88 6.53 -0.61
N LEU A 371 19.87 7.04 0.07
CA LEU A 371 19.98 7.68 1.39
C LEU A 371 19.56 6.70 2.48
N THR A 372 20.47 6.37 3.40
CA THR A 372 20.19 5.40 4.48
C THR A 372 20.57 5.89 5.85
N LEU A 373 19.84 5.40 6.85
CA LEU A 373 20.21 5.42 8.25
C LEU A 373 20.50 3.98 8.68
N SER A 374 21.73 3.74 9.09
CA SER A 374 22.22 2.44 9.59
C SER A 374 22.97 2.64 10.91
N TYR A 375 23.50 1.58 11.50
CA TYR A 375 24.16 1.65 12.80
C TYR A 375 25.57 1.07 12.80
N GLU A 376 26.45 1.68 13.59
CA GLU A 376 27.81 1.18 13.87
C GLU A 376 28.00 1.01 15.39
N GLY A 377 28.89 0.11 15.81
CA GLY A 377 29.23 -0.02 17.25
C GLY A 377 29.74 1.30 17.82
N ALA A 378 29.18 1.73 18.96
CA ALA A 378 29.48 3.03 19.57
C ALA A 378 30.94 3.16 20.04
N THR A 379 31.52 2.05 20.51
CA THR A 379 32.92 1.95 20.93
C THR A 379 33.65 0.82 20.19
N THR A 380 34.99 0.79 20.28
CA THR A 380 35.78 -0.36 19.79
C THR A 380 35.37 -1.67 20.46
N THR A 381 34.98 -1.64 21.73
CA THR A 381 34.47 -2.82 22.44
C THR A 381 33.16 -3.31 21.84
N ASP A 382 32.21 -2.41 21.54
CA ASP A 382 30.95 -2.76 20.88
C ASP A 382 31.21 -3.34 19.48
N LYS A 383 32.07 -2.70 18.68
CA LYS A 383 32.46 -3.18 17.34
C LYS A 383 33.04 -4.59 17.40
N ASN A 384 33.97 -4.85 18.32
CA ASN A 384 34.58 -6.16 18.49
C ASN A 384 33.56 -7.22 18.90
N LYS A 385 32.58 -6.88 19.76
CA LYS A 385 31.50 -7.79 20.14
C LYS A 385 30.59 -8.14 18.96
N ILE A 386 30.21 -7.14 18.15
CA ILE A 386 29.37 -7.35 16.95
C ILE A 386 30.09 -8.30 15.99
N THR A 387 31.36 -8.02 15.66
CA THR A 387 32.15 -8.89 14.78
C THR A 387 32.33 -10.30 15.35
N ALA A 388 32.60 -10.44 16.65
CA ALA A 388 32.79 -11.74 17.28
C ALA A 388 31.53 -12.62 17.28
N ASN A 389 30.34 -12.01 17.17
CA ASN A 389 29.06 -12.71 17.10
C ASN A 389 28.48 -12.77 15.67
N GLY A 390 29.28 -12.42 14.66
CA GLY A 390 28.88 -12.49 13.24
C GLY A 390 27.87 -11.42 12.82
N GLY A 391 27.67 -10.36 13.61
CA GLY A 391 26.71 -9.29 13.34
C GLY A 391 25.80 -8.99 14.52
N VAL A 392 24.89 -8.02 14.33
CA VAL A 392 23.98 -7.56 15.40
C VAL A 392 22.94 -8.60 15.80
N LEU A 393 22.53 -9.48 14.86
CA LEU A 393 21.56 -10.56 15.12
C LEU A 393 22.15 -11.67 16.01
N GLY A 394 23.48 -11.76 16.10
CA GLY A 394 24.14 -12.70 17.00
C GLY A 394 24.13 -12.28 18.48
N LEU A 395 23.71 -11.05 18.80
CA LEU A 395 23.80 -10.47 20.14
C LEU A 395 22.51 -10.60 20.94
N LEU A 396 22.62 -10.43 22.27
CA LEU A 396 21.48 -10.35 23.18
C LEU A 396 20.85 -8.94 23.15
N TYR A 397 19.57 -8.87 23.54
CA TYR A 397 18.85 -7.62 23.73
C TYR A 397 19.63 -6.64 24.63
N LYS A 398 19.80 -5.39 24.17
CA LYS A 398 20.56 -4.31 24.85
C LYS A 398 22.04 -4.61 25.18
N GLU A 399 22.65 -5.65 24.60
CA GLU A 399 24.02 -6.08 24.94
C GLU A 399 25.13 -5.06 24.56
N VAL A 400 24.89 -4.30 23.49
CA VAL A 400 25.83 -3.30 22.96
C VAL A 400 25.15 -1.95 22.77
N LYS A 401 25.97 -0.91 22.67
CA LYS A 401 25.54 0.43 22.25
C LYS A 401 25.91 0.66 20.79
N LEU A 402 25.00 1.26 20.04
CA LEU A 402 25.14 1.58 18.63
C LEU A 402 24.97 3.08 18.39
N VAL A 403 25.65 3.63 17.39
CA VAL A 403 25.46 5.01 16.91
C VAL A 403 24.76 4.99 15.55
N PRO A 404 23.70 5.80 15.34
CA PRO A 404 23.10 5.93 14.02
C PRO A 404 24.05 6.69 13.09
N VAL A 405 24.08 6.28 11.82
CA VAL A 405 24.96 6.82 10.77
C VAL A 405 24.13 7.06 9.51
N LEU A 406 23.99 8.34 9.14
CA LEU A 406 23.34 8.77 7.91
C LEU A 406 24.34 8.67 6.76
N LYS A 407 23.99 7.98 5.67
CA LYS A 407 24.86 7.75 4.51
C LYS A 407 24.15 8.06 3.20
N SER A 408 24.89 8.58 2.22
CA SER A 408 24.46 8.68 0.82
C SER A 408 25.39 7.82 -0.05
N ASN A 409 24.84 6.83 -0.75
CA ASN A 409 25.59 5.83 -1.52
C ASN A 409 26.78 5.23 -0.73
N GLY A 410 26.55 4.91 0.55
CA GLY A 410 27.57 4.39 1.47
C GLY A 410 28.54 5.42 2.06
N THR A 411 28.57 6.66 1.54
CA THR A 411 29.38 7.76 2.08
C THR A 411 28.73 8.35 3.33
N VAL A 412 29.46 8.41 4.44
CA VAL A 412 28.93 8.94 5.70
C VAL A 412 28.74 10.45 5.64
N LEU A 413 27.50 10.89 5.90
CA LEU A 413 27.11 12.29 6.00
C LEU A 413 27.14 12.79 7.44
N ALA A 414 26.61 11.98 8.38
CA ALA A 414 26.53 12.34 9.79
C ALA A 414 26.52 11.10 10.70
N ARG A 415 26.93 11.28 11.96
CA ARG A 415 26.83 10.29 13.04
C ARG A 415 26.10 10.88 14.24
N GLY A 416 25.29 10.06 14.90
CA GLY A 416 24.52 10.47 16.06
C GLY A 416 25.09 10.04 17.41
N SER A 417 24.22 10.05 18.42
CA SER A 417 24.50 9.65 19.79
C SER A 417 24.22 8.17 20.02
N ALA A 418 24.97 7.57 20.94
CA ALA A 418 24.86 6.14 21.24
C ALA A 418 23.50 5.79 21.88
N ALA A 419 22.88 4.70 21.43
CA ALA A 419 21.66 4.10 21.97
C ALA A 419 21.81 2.59 22.13
N SER A 420 20.97 1.92 22.92
CA SER A 420 21.05 0.46 23.07
C SER A 420 20.43 -0.27 21.89
N LEU A 421 21.06 -1.37 21.49
CA LEU A 421 20.49 -2.35 20.55
C LEU A 421 19.10 -2.81 21.03
N GLY A 422 18.10 -2.74 20.14
CA GLY A 422 16.71 -3.09 20.45
C GLY A 422 15.88 -1.99 21.14
N GLU A 423 16.36 -0.74 21.17
CA GLU A 423 15.53 0.42 21.53
C GLU A 423 14.86 1.04 20.28
N TYR A 424 13.80 1.82 20.47
CA TYR A 424 13.21 2.63 19.40
C TYR A 424 13.78 4.06 19.38
N GLN A 425 13.95 4.63 18.19
CA GLN A 425 14.33 6.03 17.97
C GLN A 425 13.34 6.72 17.03
N GLN A 426 13.14 8.01 17.25
CA GLN A 426 12.39 8.87 16.34
C GLN A 426 13.34 9.48 15.30
N VAL A 427 12.96 9.38 14.02
CA VAL A 427 13.61 10.08 12.90
C VAL A 427 12.64 11.11 12.35
N THR A 428 13.11 12.32 12.09
CA THR A 428 12.32 13.36 11.42
C THR A 428 13.05 13.87 10.19
N VAL A 429 12.40 13.82 9.03
CA VAL A 429 12.87 14.41 7.77
C VAL A 429 12.11 15.72 7.54
N THR A 430 12.78 16.86 7.69
CA THR A 430 12.17 18.19 7.46
C THR A 430 12.53 18.70 6.07
N PHE A 431 11.55 19.18 5.32
CA PHE A 431 11.71 19.71 3.96
C PHE A 431 11.79 21.23 3.99
N PHE A 432 12.64 21.79 3.12
CA PHE A 432 12.77 23.22 2.95
C PHE A 432 12.72 23.58 1.47
N ASN A 433 11.87 24.54 1.12
CA ASN A 433 11.91 25.25 -0.15
C ASN A 433 12.59 26.60 0.08
N GLY A 434 13.81 26.74 -0.39
CA GLY A 434 14.65 27.86 -0.03
C GLY A 434 14.95 27.89 1.46
N SER A 435 14.60 29.00 2.12
CA SER A 435 14.69 29.14 3.58
C SER A 435 13.38 28.81 4.31
N LYS A 436 12.29 28.51 3.57
CA LYS A 436 10.97 28.24 4.14
C LYS A 436 10.84 26.77 4.50
N ASN A 437 10.40 26.47 5.71
CA ASN A 437 9.99 25.11 6.10
C ASN A 437 8.75 24.70 5.29
N ASP A 438 8.82 23.54 4.65
CA ASP A 438 7.81 22.99 3.75
C ASP A 438 7.17 21.68 4.28
N GLY A 439 7.29 21.46 5.59
CA GLY A 439 6.72 20.32 6.30
C GLY A 439 7.78 19.30 6.70
N SER A 440 7.34 18.23 7.38
CA SER A 440 8.22 17.17 7.84
C SER A 440 7.49 15.83 7.90
N ALA A 441 8.24 14.76 7.69
CA ALA A 441 7.85 13.38 7.98
C ALA A 441 8.52 12.92 9.29
N THR A 442 7.84 12.07 10.05
CA THR A 442 8.36 11.50 11.30
C THR A 442 8.12 10.01 11.34
N HIS A 443 9.14 9.25 11.71
CA HIS A 443 9.16 7.80 11.75
C HIS A 443 9.68 7.29 13.09
N TYR A 444 9.33 6.07 13.43
CA TYR A 444 9.92 5.33 14.54
C TYR A 444 10.66 4.13 13.99
N ILE A 445 11.89 3.93 14.45
CA ILE A 445 12.81 2.90 13.95
C ILE A 445 13.46 2.14 15.09
N THR A 446 13.87 0.91 14.82
CA THR A 446 14.63 0.10 15.78
C THR A 446 16.14 0.36 15.70
N VAL A 447 16.80 0.47 16.85
CA VAL A 447 18.26 0.62 16.94
C VAL A 447 18.92 -0.70 16.56
N GLY A 448 19.72 -0.67 15.49
CA GLY A 448 20.34 -1.84 14.87
C GLY A 448 19.70 -2.25 13.53
N GLY A 449 18.54 -1.69 13.20
CA GLY A 449 17.86 -1.87 11.91
C GLY A 449 18.56 -1.14 10.75
N ILE A 450 17.97 -1.24 9.56
CA ILE A 450 18.46 -0.57 8.34
C ILE A 450 17.29 0.15 7.71
N HIS A 451 17.44 1.46 7.49
CA HIS A 451 16.35 2.31 7.04
C HIS A 451 16.77 3.11 5.81
N ALA A 452 16.03 3.05 4.72
CA ALA A 452 16.24 3.84 3.52
C ALA A 452 15.17 4.93 3.41
N ILE A 453 15.60 6.17 3.19
CA ILE A 453 14.71 7.31 2.94
C ILE A 453 14.48 7.36 1.44
N ALA A 454 13.30 6.91 1.00
CA ALA A 454 12.88 6.97 -0.38
C ALA A 454 12.30 8.36 -0.68
N LEU A 455 12.78 8.99 -1.75
CA LEU A 455 12.37 10.31 -2.17
C LEU A 455 11.86 10.24 -3.60
N ASP A 456 10.68 10.81 -3.82
CA ASP A 456 10.11 10.96 -5.15
C ASP A 456 10.01 12.45 -5.52
N PRO A 457 10.77 12.90 -6.55
CA PRO A 457 10.81 14.29 -6.94
C PRO A 457 9.63 14.74 -7.81
N GLN A 458 8.81 13.85 -8.36
CA GLN A 458 7.61 14.07 -9.20
C GLN A 458 7.22 12.76 -9.90
N HIS A 459 8.24 11.98 -10.24
CA HIS A 459 8.11 10.61 -10.67
C HIS A 459 9.44 9.88 -10.51
N ILE A 460 9.40 8.56 -10.49
CA ILE A 460 10.57 7.71 -10.61
C ILE A 460 10.73 7.24 -12.05
N SER A 461 11.78 7.73 -12.73
CA SER A 461 12.10 7.23 -14.06
C SER A 461 12.68 5.84 -13.99
N ASP A 462 12.38 5.12 -15.03
CA ASP A 462 12.66 3.71 -15.10
C ASP A 462 14.15 3.45 -15.38
N THR A 463 14.80 4.31 -16.17
CA THR A 463 16.27 4.27 -16.34
C THR A 463 16.96 4.38 -14.98
N TYR A 464 16.47 5.26 -14.10
CA TYR A 464 17.01 5.36 -12.75
C TYR A 464 16.72 4.09 -11.94
N PHE A 465 15.51 3.55 -12.00
CA PHE A 465 15.17 2.31 -11.30
C PHE A 465 16.03 1.11 -11.74
N GLU A 466 16.20 0.89 -13.05
CA GLU A 466 17.01 -0.20 -13.62
C GLU A 466 18.47 -0.11 -13.19
N GLU A 467 19.05 1.09 -13.17
CA GLU A 467 20.40 1.28 -12.65
C GLU A 467 20.51 0.87 -11.18
N GLN A 468 19.54 1.25 -10.35
CA GLN A 468 19.53 0.88 -8.94
C GLN A 468 19.33 -0.64 -8.74
N LEU A 469 18.63 -1.30 -9.67
CA LEU A 469 18.44 -2.74 -9.63
C LEU A 469 19.76 -3.47 -9.92
N ALA A 470 20.51 -3.01 -10.93
CA ALA A 470 21.84 -3.55 -11.21
C ALA A 470 22.80 -3.37 -10.01
N VAL A 471 22.67 -2.27 -9.26
CA VAL A 471 23.42 -2.07 -8.00
C VAL A 471 23.00 -3.10 -6.94
N LEU A 472 21.71 -3.38 -6.80
CA LEU A 472 21.18 -4.39 -5.86
C LEU A 472 21.69 -5.79 -6.21
N GLU A 473 21.64 -6.18 -7.48
CA GLU A 473 22.13 -7.49 -7.95
C GLU A 473 23.61 -7.70 -7.64
N ASN A 474 24.43 -6.67 -7.81
CA ASN A 474 25.85 -6.74 -7.46
C ASN A 474 26.04 -6.84 -5.94
N ALA A 475 25.33 -6.01 -5.17
CA ALA A 475 25.40 -6.03 -3.71
C ALA A 475 24.97 -7.39 -3.13
N SER A 476 23.91 -8.00 -3.67
CA SER A 476 23.41 -9.30 -3.20
C SER A 476 24.42 -10.43 -3.38
N GLN A 477 25.25 -10.37 -4.43
CA GLN A 477 26.32 -11.34 -4.66
C GLN A 477 27.51 -11.09 -3.71
N LEU A 478 27.89 -9.83 -3.49
CA LEU A 478 29.03 -9.47 -2.64
C LEU A 478 28.78 -9.71 -1.15
N TYR A 479 27.55 -9.48 -0.68
CA TYR A 479 27.19 -9.53 0.75
C TYR A 479 26.18 -10.65 1.09
N ARG A 480 26.11 -11.72 0.29
CA ARG A 480 25.14 -12.81 0.51
C ARG A 480 25.15 -13.40 1.93
N ASN A 481 26.33 -13.47 2.55
CA ASN A 481 26.50 -14.03 3.90
C ASN A 481 26.38 -12.99 5.03
N ASP A 482 26.14 -11.72 4.68
CA ASP A 482 25.95 -10.60 5.61
C ASP A 482 24.82 -9.72 5.07
N ALA A 483 23.60 -10.27 5.04
CA ALA A 483 22.44 -9.57 4.48
C ALA A 483 22.13 -8.25 5.22
N MET A 484 22.55 -8.14 6.49
CA MET A 484 22.43 -6.92 7.28
C MET A 484 23.53 -5.89 6.98
N ASP A 485 24.42 -6.13 6.01
CA ASP A 485 25.28 -5.07 5.49
C ASP A 485 24.43 -4.01 4.80
N GLU A 486 24.67 -2.75 5.19
CA GLU A 486 23.94 -1.60 4.68
C GLU A 486 23.98 -1.50 3.15
N ARG A 487 25.07 -1.94 2.51
CA ARG A 487 25.21 -1.88 1.05
C ARG A 487 24.28 -2.85 0.33
N TYR A 488 23.84 -3.90 1.02
CA TYR A 488 22.88 -4.85 0.48
C TYR A 488 21.46 -4.54 0.95
N SER A 489 21.15 -4.73 2.24
CA SER A 489 19.81 -4.49 2.77
C SER A 489 19.34 -3.06 2.58
N GLY A 490 20.25 -2.08 2.69
CA GLY A 490 19.89 -0.69 2.42
C GLY A 490 19.55 -0.45 0.95
N GLN A 491 20.23 -1.12 0.02
CA GLN A 491 19.92 -1.05 -1.42
C GLN A 491 18.60 -1.77 -1.74
N LEU A 492 18.33 -2.89 -1.08
CA LEU A 492 17.04 -3.58 -1.18
C LEU A 492 15.90 -2.67 -0.75
N MET A 493 16.02 -2.05 0.43
CA MET A 493 15.01 -1.10 0.93
C MET A 493 14.86 0.12 0.03
N HIS A 494 15.96 0.64 -0.54
CA HIS A 494 15.91 1.73 -1.52
C HIS A 494 15.11 1.35 -2.76
N ILE A 495 15.37 0.18 -3.36
CA ILE A 495 14.64 -0.31 -4.53
C ILE A 495 13.15 -0.51 -4.26
N LEU A 496 12.79 -1.07 -3.11
CA LEU A 496 11.38 -1.22 -2.73
C LEU A 496 10.69 0.14 -2.59
N GLY A 497 11.36 1.14 -1.99
CA GLY A 497 10.84 2.50 -1.89
C GLY A 497 10.67 3.17 -3.25
N LEU A 498 11.61 2.98 -4.18
CA LEU A 498 11.47 3.45 -5.56
C LEU A 498 10.31 2.75 -6.29
N SER A 499 10.11 1.46 -6.05
CA SER A 499 9.00 0.73 -6.67
C SER A 499 7.64 1.19 -6.15
N TYR A 500 7.54 1.46 -4.85
CA TYR A 500 6.33 2.04 -4.27
C TYR A 500 5.96 3.34 -4.98
N TYR A 501 6.91 4.27 -5.12
CA TYR A 501 6.64 5.55 -5.77
C TYR A 501 6.36 5.40 -7.26
N LYS A 502 7.12 4.58 -7.99
CA LYS A 502 6.83 4.31 -9.40
C LYS A 502 5.41 3.75 -9.62
N GLN A 503 4.97 2.83 -8.77
CA GLN A 503 3.60 2.30 -8.83
C GLN A 503 2.56 3.35 -8.43
N LEU A 504 2.88 4.25 -7.49
CA LEU A 504 2.03 5.35 -7.08
C LEU A 504 1.89 6.41 -8.19
N ASP A 505 2.96 6.70 -8.93
CA ASP A 505 2.95 7.58 -10.10
C ASP A 505 1.99 7.04 -11.17
N ASN A 506 2.09 5.74 -11.46
CA ASN A 506 1.18 5.06 -12.39
C ASN A 506 -0.28 5.11 -11.89
N ALA A 507 -0.49 4.95 -10.59
CA ALA A 507 -1.80 5.09 -9.98
C ALA A 507 -2.38 6.50 -10.15
N ILE A 508 -1.55 7.53 -9.94
CA ILE A 508 -1.92 8.94 -10.10
C ILE A 508 -2.20 9.26 -11.56
N ASN A 509 -1.38 8.75 -12.49
CA ASN A 509 -1.59 8.91 -13.94
C ASN A 509 -2.94 8.33 -14.37
N ASN A 510 -3.31 7.14 -13.90
CA ASN A 510 -4.63 6.56 -14.17
C ASN A 510 -5.78 7.40 -13.57
N VAL A 511 -5.65 7.86 -12.31
CA VAL A 511 -6.64 8.76 -11.70
C VAL A 511 -6.79 10.07 -12.50
N SER A 512 -5.67 10.65 -12.93
CA SER A 512 -5.62 11.84 -13.80
C SER A 512 -6.37 11.59 -15.11
N SER A 513 -6.06 10.51 -15.84
CA SER A 513 -6.73 10.17 -17.10
C SER A 513 -8.22 9.88 -16.93
N GLY A 514 -8.60 9.13 -15.89
CA GLY A 514 -10.00 8.76 -15.63
C GLY A 514 -10.88 9.91 -15.16
N SER A 515 -10.32 10.88 -14.43
CA SER A 515 -11.06 12.03 -13.87
C SER A 515 -11.00 13.29 -14.75
N GLY A 516 -9.92 13.48 -15.50
CA GLY A 516 -9.57 14.76 -16.16
C GLY A 516 -8.76 15.71 -15.27
N ALA A 517 -8.30 15.24 -14.11
CA ALA A 517 -7.53 16.04 -13.17
C ALA A 517 -6.06 16.17 -13.60
N MET A 518 -5.52 17.39 -13.52
CA MET A 518 -4.07 17.61 -13.50
C MET A 518 -3.59 17.43 -12.06
N ILE A 519 -2.71 16.47 -11.83
CA ILE A 519 -2.17 16.15 -10.50
C ILE A 519 -0.65 16.29 -10.55
N TYR A 520 -0.09 17.04 -9.61
CA TYR A 520 1.34 17.07 -9.31
C TYR A 520 1.52 17.09 -7.79
N HIS A 521 2.73 16.87 -7.29
CA HIS A 521 2.96 16.84 -5.84
C HIS A 521 4.22 17.60 -5.44
N LYS A 522 4.40 17.82 -4.14
CA LYS A 522 5.70 18.19 -3.59
C LYS A 522 6.59 16.95 -3.55
N VAL A 523 7.88 17.11 -3.23
CA VAL A 523 8.75 15.96 -2.99
C VAL A 523 8.13 15.07 -1.91
N SER A 524 7.79 13.85 -2.31
CA SER A 524 7.19 12.82 -1.46
C SER A 524 8.28 12.06 -0.74
N GLU A 525 7.96 11.56 0.46
CA GLU A 525 8.91 10.79 1.26
C GLU A 525 8.26 9.61 1.97
N ALA A 526 9.00 8.49 1.94
CA ALA A 526 8.69 7.29 2.66
C ALA A 526 9.96 6.67 3.26
N LEU A 527 9.83 6.11 4.45
CA LEU A 527 10.90 5.36 5.10
C LEU A 527 10.67 3.86 4.90
N MET A 528 11.59 3.22 4.18
CA MET A 528 11.65 1.77 4.05
C MET A 528 12.55 1.21 5.15
N SER A 529 12.05 0.28 5.96
CA SER A 529 12.74 -0.19 7.16
C SER A 529 12.86 -1.70 7.22
N ILE A 530 14.02 -2.18 7.66
CA ILE A 530 14.17 -3.49 8.29
C ILE A 530 14.24 -3.25 9.79
N ASP A 531 13.24 -3.76 10.50
CA ASP A 531 13.12 -3.60 11.94
C ASP A 531 13.49 -4.89 12.68
N LEU A 532 14.22 -4.71 13.77
CA LEU A 532 14.66 -5.80 14.63
C LEU A 532 13.61 -6.13 15.67
N THR A 533 13.58 -7.40 16.05
CA THR A 533 12.87 -7.93 17.23
C THR A 533 13.83 -8.78 18.06
N ALA A 534 13.34 -9.49 19.07
CA ALA A 534 14.12 -10.47 19.81
C ALA A 534 13.45 -11.86 19.82
N LYS A 535 14.25 -12.90 19.60
CA LYS A 535 13.85 -14.30 19.62
C LYS A 535 14.26 -14.96 20.93
N ARG A 536 13.29 -15.51 21.65
CA ARG A 536 13.55 -16.28 22.87
C ARG A 536 14.21 -17.62 22.54
N GLN A 537 15.40 -17.84 23.09
CA GLN A 537 16.19 -19.06 22.91
C GLN A 537 15.76 -20.16 23.90
N PRO A 538 16.07 -21.44 23.64
CA PRO A 538 15.75 -22.53 24.57
C PRO A 538 16.32 -22.37 25.98
N ASN A 539 17.42 -21.63 26.10
CA ASN A 539 18.06 -21.30 27.38
C ASN A 539 17.39 -20.13 28.13
N GLY A 540 16.31 -19.56 27.59
CA GLY A 540 15.54 -18.46 28.17
C GLY A 540 16.01 -17.06 27.79
N GLN A 541 17.14 -16.90 27.11
CA GLN A 541 17.67 -15.59 26.71
C GLN A 541 17.03 -15.07 25.43
N TYR A 542 17.00 -13.75 25.25
CA TYR A 542 16.50 -13.09 24.05
C TYR A 542 17.66 -12.62 23.16
N ARG A 543 17.81 -13.25 21.99
CA ARG A 543 18.76 -12.83 20.94
C ARG A 543 18.06 -11.95 19.93
N MET A 544 18.78 -10.98 19.37
CA MET A 544 18.23 -10.12 18.32
C MET A 544 17.91 -10.93 17.05
N ALA A 545 16.87 -10.52 16.35
CA ALA A 545 16.38 -11.15 15.13
C ALA A 545 15.79 -10.08 14.21
N VAL A 546 15.61 -10.39 12.93
CA VAL A 546 14.75 -9.57 12.05
C VAL A 546 13.31 -9.93 12.34
N GLY A 547 12.49 -8.93 12.66
CA GLY A 547 11.07 -9.12 12.99
C GLY A 547 10.13 -8.66 11.88
N SER A 548 10.51 -7.61 11.16
CA SER A 548 9.68 -7.11 10.06
C SER A 548 10.50 -6.30 9.06
N ARG A 549 9.91 -6.12 7.87
CA ARG A 549 10.21 -4.98 7.02
C ARG A 549 8.94 -4.17 6.79
N GLY A 550 9.08 -2.89 6.51
CA GLY A 550 7.92 -2.02 6.30
C GLY A 550 8.24 -0.77 5.51
N ILE A 551 7.18 -0.10 5.10
CA ILE A 551 7.16 1.22 4.50
C ILE A 551 6.35 2.13 5.39
N ASP A 552 6.81 3.35 5.56
CA ASP A 552 6.03 4.39 6.19
C ASP A 552 6.09 5.67 5.35
N ALA A 553 4.98 6.03 4.69
CA ALA A 553 4.89 7.13 3.73
C ALA A 553 4.00 8.29 4.23
N PRO A 554 4.37 8.98 5.32
CA PRO A 554 3.53 10.01 5.94
C PRO A 554 3.52 11.33 5.15
N ARG A 555 4.30 11.46 4.07
CA ARG A 555 4.37 12.67 3.26
C ARG A 555 4.05 12.40 1.79
N ASN A 556 2.79 12.64 1.45
CA ASN A 556 2.30 12.70 0.07
C ASN A 556 1.43 13.96 -0.09
N VAL A 557 2.00 15.05 -0.61
CA VAL A 557 1.32 16.36 -0.67
C VAL A 557 1.04 16.73 -2.11
N TYR A 558 -0.22 16.64 -2.52
CA TYR A 558 -0.66 16.82 -3.90
C TYR A 558 -1.22 18.22 -4.18
N SER A 559 -1.23 18.61 -5.44
CA SER A 559 -1.94 19.77 -5.95
C SER A 559 -2.80 19.30 -7.11
N ILE A 560 -4.11 19.56 -7.04
CA ILE A 560 -5.11 19.00 -7.96
C ILE A 560 -5.85 20.14 -8.67
N PHE A 561 -5.79 20.15 -9.99
CA PHE A 561 -6.40 21.14 -10.87
C PHE A 561 -7.16 20.44 -12.01
N SER A 562 -7.87 21.19 -12.86
CA SER A 562 -8.52 20.62 -14.05
C SER A 562 -7.68 20.88 -15.29
N TYR A 563 -7.51 19.89 -16.17
CA TYR A 563 -6.89 20.14 -17.49
C TYR A 563 -7.75 21.06 -18.35
N LYS A 564 -9.08 20.89 -18.24
CA LYS A 564 -10.07 21.58 -19.06
C LYS A 564 -11.13 22.28 -18.21
N GLU A 565 -11.48 23.51 -18.56
CA GLU A 565 -12.52 24.29 -17.87
C GLU A 565 -13.91 23.65 -17.99
N SER A 566 -14.20 22.97 -19.10
CA SER A 566 -15.47 22.27 -19.31
C SER A 566 -15.62 21.00 -18.48
N GLU A 567 -14.53 20.52 -17.86
CA GLU A 567 -14.45 19.24 -17.14
C GLU A 567 -13.87 19.47 -15.74
N ARG A 568 -14.50 20.35 -14.96
CA ARG A 568 -14.03 20.65 -13.59
C ARG A 568 -14.06 19.40 -12.71
N VAL A 569 -12.97 19.19 -11.98
CA VAL A 569 -12.80 18.04 -11.08
C VAL A 569 -13.14 18.37 -9.64
N ASP A 570 -13.73 17.41 -8.93
CA ASP A 570 -13.80 17.45 -7.48
C ASP A 570 -12.45 17.07 -6.88
N ARG A 571 -11.78 18.05 -6.27
CA ARG A 571 -10.44 17.87 -5.71
C ARG A 571 -10.42 16.97 -4.49
N ALA A 572 -11.46 17.03 -3.64
CA ALA A 572 -11.55 16.25 -2.43
C ALA A 572 -11.79 14.76 -2.76
N ALA A 573 -12.69 14.49 -3.70
CA ALA A 573 -12.95 13.14 -4.18
C ALA A 573 -11.72 12.51 -4.84
N VAL A 574 -11.00 13.28 -5.68
CA VAL A 574 -9.74 12.83 -6.32
C VAL A 574 -8.66 12.56 -5.27
N LEU A 575 -8.50 13.44 -4.27
CA LEU A 575 -7.50 13.26 -3.21
C LEU A 575 -7.76 11.99 -2.39
N PHE A 576 -9.02 11.75 -2.02
CA PHE A 576 -9.44 10.58 -1.28
C PHE A 576 -9.13 9.29 -2.05
N ALA A 577 -9.42 9.26 -3.36
CA ALA A 577 -9.09 8.13 -4.22
C ALA A 577 -7.57 7.89 -4.36
N THR A 578 -6.78 8.95 -4.49
CA THR A 578 -5.30 8.85 -4.48
C THR A 578 -4.79 8.30 -3.14
N GLY A 579 -5.39 8.68 -2.01
CA GLY A 579 -5.03 8.17 -0.69
C GLY A 579 -5.30 6.70 -0.51
N ILE A 580 -6.45 6.23 -0.99
CA ILE A 580 -6.82 4.80 -0.99
C ILE A 580 -5.77 4.00 -1.79
N ALA A 581 -5.37 4.52 -2.95
CA ALA A 581 -4.35 3.89 -3.79
C ALA A 581 -2.99 3.83 -3.10
N ALA A 582 -2.54 4.96 -2.53
CA ALA A 582 -1.27 5.06 -1.82
C ALA A 582 -1.20 4.08 -0.64
N SER A 583 -2.26 3.98 0.17
CA SER A 583 -2.30 3.03 1.29
C SER A 583 -2.34 1.57 0.82
N GLY A 584 -3.11 1.26 -0.23
CA GLY A 584 -3.11 -0.08 -0.82
C GLY A 584 -1.74 -0.48 -1.40
N LEU A 585 -0.95 0.47 -1.90
CA LEU A 585 0.40 0.17 -2.38
C LEU A 585 1.39 -0.15 -1.26
N GLU A 586 1.13 0.27 -0.02
CA GLU A 586 2.04 0.03 1.11
C GLU A 586 2.17 -1.45 1.48
N HIS A 587 1.12 -2.27 1.30
CA HIS A 587 1.25 -3.74 1.41
C HIS A 587 1.68 -4.36 0.08
N ALA A 588 1.15 -3.83 -1.04
CA ALA A 588 1.38 -4.37 -2.36
C ALA A 588 2.85 -4.35 -2.77
N VAL A 589 3.61 -3.33 -2.35
CA VAL A 589 5.04 -3.26 -2.67
C VAL A 589 5.82 -4.47 -2.16
N PHE A 590 5.37 -5.16 -1.10
CA PHE A 590 6.00 -6.39 -0.63
C PHE A 590 5.39 -7.63 -1.29
N GLU A 591 4.06 -7.68 -1.36
CA GLU A 591 3.32 -8.81 -1.94
C GLU A 591 3.66 -9.03 -3.40
N LYS A 592 3.68 -7.97 -4.19
CA LYS A 592 3.90 -8.02 -5.63
C LYS A 592 5.35 -8.29 -6.03
N THR A 593 6.27 -7.72 -5.26
CA THR A 593 7.67 -7.64 -5.67
C THR A 593 8.50 -8.76 -5.09
N LEU A 594 8.13 -9.19 -3.87
CA LEU A 594 8.85 -10.22 -3.13
C LEU A 594 8.02 -11.49 -2.98
N GLY A 595 6.71 -11.45 -3.24
CA GLY A 595 5.82 -12.60 -3.07
C GLY A 595 5.41 -12.86 -1.63
N TRP A 596 5.46 -11.84 -0.75
CA TRP A 596 5.21 -12.04 0.68
C TRP A 596 3.95 -11.33 1.17
N PRO A 597 3.05 -12.03 1.89
CA PRO A 597 1.87 -11.40 2.51
C PRO A 597 2.24 -10.20 3.38
N SER A 598 1.49 -9.11 3.25
CA SER A 598 1.77 -7.86 3.94
C SER A 598 0.49 -7.12 4.33
N ASN A 599 0.60 -6.20 5.28
CA ASN A 599 -0.52 -5.46 5.84
C ASN A 599 -0.42 -3.96 5.53
N SER A 600 -1.54 -3.35 5.15
CA SER A 600 -1.77 -1.90 5.04
C SER A 600 -3.12 -1.56 5.71
N THR A 601 -3.44 -0.29 5.92
CA THR A 601 -4.78 0.08 6.40
C THR A 601 -5.88 -0.50 5.50
N MET A 602 -5.69 -0.46 4.18
CA MET A 602 -6.67 -1.00 3.23
C MET A 602 -6.78 -2.52 3.32
N SER A 603 -5.67 -3.25 3.41
CA SER A 603 -5.72 -4.72 3.52
C SER A 603 -6.26 -5.19 4.88
N ILE A 604 -6.06 -4.42 5.96
CA ILE A 604 -6.63 -4.71 7.29
C ILE A 604 -8.16 -4.49 7.29
N LEU A 605 -8.66 -3.41 6.70
CA LEU A 605 -10.11 -3.19 6.57
C LEU A 605 -10.76 -4.30 5.73
N ARG A 606 -10.09 -4.73 4.66
CA ARG A 606 -10.55 -5.87 3.85
C ARG A 606 -10.50 -7.18 4.62
N PHE A 607 -9.47 -7.38 5.45
CA PHE A 607 -9.42 -8.53 6.33
C PHE A 607 -10.56 -8.51 7.34
N ALA A 608 -10.86 -7.38 7.99
CA ALA A 608 -12.03 -7.24 8.87
C ALA A 608 -13.34 -7.62 8.15
N ALA A 609 -13.51 -7.14 6.92
CA ALA A 609 -14.63 -7.47 6.07
C ALA A 609 -14.78 -8.97 5.77
N GLN A 610 -13.69 -9.62 5.35
CA GLN A 610 -13.64 -11.07 5.07
C GLN A 610 -13.98 -11.92 6.29
N HIS A 611 -13.92 -11.34 7.50
CA HIS A 611 -14.17 -12.01 8.76
C HIS A 611 -15.49 -11.61 9.43
N GLU A 612 -16.34 -10.87 8.72
CA GLU A 612 -17.64 -10.37 9.21
C GLU A 612 -17.49 -9.47 10.45
N VAL A 613 -16.33 -8.81 10.61
CA VAL A 613 -16.10 -7.83 11.69
C VAL A 613 -16.70 -6.48 11.27
N PRO A 614 -17.64 -5.90 12.04
CA PRO A 614 -18.26 -4.63 11.69
C PRO A 614 -17.25 -3.50 11.53
N ILE A 615 -17.48 -2.63 10.54
CA ILE A 615 -16.67 -1.43 10.28
C ILE A 615 -17.48 -0.20 10.66
N TYR A 616 -16.93 0.64 11.53
CA TYR A 616 -17.55 1.84 12.06
C TYR A 616 -17.10 3.06 11.29
N VAL A 617 -18.07 3.93 10.96
CA VAL A 617 -17.85 5.31 10.53
C VAL A 617 -18.21 6.22 11.70
N VAL A 618 -17.17 6.66 12.42
CA VAL A 618 -17.27 7.48 13.63
C VAL A 618 -17.13 8.95 13.24
N LYS A 619 -18.11 9.75 13.64
CA LYS A 619 -18.21 11.20 13.39
C LYS A 619 -18.82 11.91 14.59
N ALA A 620 -18.89 13.24 14.52
CA ALA A 620 -19.32 14.06 15.66
C ALA A 620 -20.71 13.67 16.19
N SER A 621 -21.62 13.21 15.32
CA SER A 621 -22.99 12.85 15.71
C SER A 621 -23.14 11.50 16.42
N ASN A 622 -22.17 10.59 16.32
CA ASN A 622 -22.26 9.22 16.88
C ASN A 622 -21.06 8.78 17.72
N VAL A 623 -20.06 9.65 17.95
CA VAL A 623 -18.79 9.28 18.60
C VAL A 623 -18.96 8.56 19.94
N ASP A 624 -19.88 9.00 20.79
CA ASP A 624 -20.09 8.37 22.10
C ASP A 624 -20.75 7.00 22.00
N ALA A 625 -21.70 6.83 21.07
CA ALA A 625 -22.36 5.55 20.85
C ALA A 625 -21.41 4.54 20.17
N ALA A 626 -20.68 4.99 19.14
CA ALA A 626 -19.74 4.14 18.42
C ALA A 626 -18.56 3.70 19.29
N LEU A 627 -17.91 4.63 20.02
CA LEU A 627 -16.78 4.29 20.89
C LEU A 627 -17.18 3.45 22.11
N ALA A 628 -18.47 3.37 22.47
CA ALA A 628 -18.93 2.45 23.51
C ALA A 628 -19.02 0.99 23.03
N GLU A 629 -19.10 0.75 21.72
CA GLU A 629 -19.20 -0.59 21.11
C GLU A 629 -17.87 -1.07 20.50
N ILE A 630 -16.97 -0.14 20.18
CA ILE A 630 -15.61 -0.41 19.70
C ILE A 630 -14.76 -0.90 20.88
N ASN A 631 -14.02 -1.99 20.69
CA ASN A 631 -13.12 -2.56 21.69
C ASN A 631 -11.66 -2.30 21.27
N MET A 632 -11.11 -1.16 21.71
CA MET A 632 -9.76 -0.73 21.33
C MET A 632 -8.94 -0.29 22.55
N PRO A 633 -7.61 -0.27 22.45
CA PRO A 633 -6.76 0.35 23.47
C PRO A 633 -7.11 1.83 23.68
N ALA A 634 -7.10 2.30 24.94
CA ALA A 634 -7.58 3.63 25.33
C ALA A 634 -6.85 4.81 24.61
N ASN A 635 -5.57 4.65 24.26
CA ASN A 635 -4.82 5.63 23.48
C ASN A 635 -5.36 5.77 22.05
N ILE A 636 -5.82 4.67 21.45
CA ILE A 636 -6.44 4.66 20.12
C ILE A 636 -7.81 5.35 20.18
N GLU A 637 -8.66 4.99 21.14
CA GLU A 637 -9.97 5.63 21.33
C GLU A 637 -9.86 7.14 21.56
N THR A 638 -8.85 7.56 22.35
CA THR A 638 -8.57 8.98 22.58
C THR A 638 -8.17 9.70 21.30
N SER A 639 -7.28 9.10 20.49
CA SER A 639 -6.88 9.63 19.17
C SER A 639 -8.08 9.75 18.23
N MET A 640 -8.95 8.74 18.17
CA MET A 640 -10.17 8.77 17.35
C MET A 640 -11.11 9.90 17.79
N ARG A 641 -11.30 10.08 19.10
CA ARG A 641 -12.12 11.17 19.65
C ARG A 641 -11.53 12.54 19.33
N ASN A 642 -10.21 12.72 19.41
CA ASN A 642 -9.53 13.97 19.05
C ASN A 642 -9.69 14.31 17.56
N ALA A 643 -9.54 13.31 16.69
CA ALA A 643 -9.76 13.47 15.26
C ALA A 643 -11.20 13.90 14.96
N VAL A 644 -12.19 13.23 15.55
CA VAL A 644 -13.62 13.56 15.38
C VAL A 644 -13.95 14.96 15.91
N ASN A 645 -13.41 15.34 17.08
CA ASN A 645 -13.55 16.69 17.64
C ASN A 645 -12.95 17.78 16.73
N SER A 646 -12.02 17.41 15.85
CA SER A 646 -11.43 18.29 14.84
C SER A 646 -12.22 18.33 13.53
N GLY A 647 -13.46 17.82 13.50
CA GLY A 647 -14.33 17.81 12.32
C GLY A 647 -14.06 16.70 11.32
N ARG A 648 -13.30 15.66 11.72
CA ARG A 648 -12.93 14.53 10.86
C ARG A 648 -13.87 13.33 11.06
N ILE A 649 -13.81 12.41 10.11
CA ILE A 649 -14.50 11.12 10.15
C ILE A 649 -13.44 10.03 10.34
N VAL A 650 -13.71 9.07 11.23
CA VAL A 650 -12.86 7.89 11.44
C VAL A 650 -13.54 6.65 10.88
N ILE A 651 -12.83 5.86 10.08
CA ILE A 651 -13.31 4.56 9.57
C ILE A 651 -12.43 3.47 10.17
N THR A 652 -12.99 2.58 10.98
CA THR A 652 -12.23 1.58 11.77
C THR A 652 -13.01 0.28 11.93
N PRO A 653 -12.36 -0.90 11.99
CA PRO A 653 -13.03 -2.10 12.46
C PRO A 653 -13.42 -1.95 13.94
N LYS A 654 -14.34 -2.81 14.40
CA LYS A 654 -14.81 -2.86 15.79
C LYS A 654 -13.69 -3.10 16.81
N GLU A 655 -12.71 -3.92 16.46
CA GLU A 655 -11.67 -4.39 17.38
C GLU A 655 -10.33 -4.59 16.65
N GLN A 656 -9.27 -4.86 17.42
CA GLN A 656 -7.99 -5.26 16.85
C GLN A 656 -8.14 -6.60 16.10
N MET A 657 -7.50 -6.69 14.95
CA MET A 657 -7.49 -7.86 14.08
C MET A 657 -6.22 -8.68 14.35
N LEU A 658 -6.41 -10.00 14.52
CA LEU A 658 -5.33 -10.98 14.51
C LEU A 658 -5.09 -11.46 13.08
N ILE A 659 -3.95 -11.09 12.49
CA ILE A 659 -3.52 -11.48 11.14
C ILE A 659 -2.18 -12.20 11.24
N GLY A 660 -2.20 -13.53 11.10
CA GLY A 660 -1.04 -14.35 11.47
C GLY A 660 -0.76 -14.20 12.98
N GLU A 661 0.49 -13.88 13.34
CA GLU A 661 0.87 -13.57 14.72
C GLU A 661 0.66 -12.10 15.11
N TRP A 662 0.38 -11.23 14.14
CA TRP A 662 0.24 -9.80 14.39
C TRP A 662 -1.16 -9.45 14.91
N ASN A 663 -1.24 -8.72 16.02
CA ASN A 663 -2.49 -8.21 16.58
C ASN A 663 -2.50 -6.67 16.58
N GLY A 664 -3.37 -6.06 15.79
CA GLY A 664 -3.43 -4.61 15.68
C GLY A 664 -4.64 -4.08 14.94
N VAL A 665 -4.67 -2.79 14.66
CA VAL A 665 -5.80 -2.12 13.99
C VAL A 665 -5.32 -1.23 12.86
N GLY A 666 -6.07 -1.23 11.76
CA GLY A 666 -5.96 -0.26 10.67
C GLY A 666 -7.18 0.66 10.67
N TYR A 667 -6.99 1.98 10.61
CA TYR A 667 -8.10 2.94 10.53
C TYR A 667 -7.77 4.16 9.66
N ILE A 668 -8.81 4.74 9.06
CA ILE A 668 -8.73 5.94 8.23
C ILE A 668 -9.23 7.13 9.02
N VAL A 669 -8.51 8.25 8.96
CA VAL A 669 -8.95 9.56 9.47
C VAL A 669 -9.12 10.51 8.29
N LEU A 670 -10.36 10.81 7.92
CA LEU A 670 -10.74 11.60 6.74
C LEU A 670 -11.20 13.01 7.13
N ASP A 671 -10.66 14.03 6.48
CA ASP A 671 -11.26 15.36 6.43
C ASP A 671 -12.26 15.42 5.26
N PRO A 672 -13.58 15.47 5.55
CA PRO A 672 -14.61 15.43 4.50
C PRO A 672 -14.65 16.69 3.63
N ASN A 673 -14.01 17.79 4.01
CA ASN A 673 -14.02 19.02 3.22
C ASN A 673 -12.90 19.07 2.19
N THR A 674 -11.75 18.50 2.53
CA THR A 674 -10.54 18.57 1.70
C THR A 674 -10.23 17.24 1.00
N GLY A 675 -10.87 16.15 1.43
CA GLY A 675 -10.55 14.79 1.01
C GLY A 675 -9.24 14.26 1.62
N ALA A 676 -8.57 15.05 2.45
CA ALA A 676 -7.29 14.70 3.03
C ALA A 676 -7.50 13.56 4.02
N ALA A 677 -6.60 12.59 4.03
CA ALA A 677 -6.77 11.39 4.85
C ALA A 677 -5.44 10.88 5.43
N GLY A 678 -5.52 10.36 6.65
CA GLY A 678 -4.48 9.53 7.26
C GLY A 678 -4.92 8.08 7.25
N TYR A 679 -4.06 7.20 6.74
CA TYR A 679 -4.25 5.75 6.71
C TYR A 679 -3.29 5.18 7.75
N LEU A 680 -3.82 4.76 8.89
CA LEU A 680 -3.04 4.45 10.08
C LEU A 680 -3.09 2.96 10.38
N ILE A 681 -1.98 2.47 10.92
CA ILE A 681 -1.83 1.13 11.49
C ILE A 681 -1.27 1.30 12.90
N ASN A 682 -1.75 0.52 13.85
CA ASN A 682 -1.23 0.46 15.22
C ASN A 682 -1.26 -0.99 15.74
N GLY A 683 -0.31 -1.33 16.62
CA GLY A 683 -0.13 -2.69 17.17
C GLY A 683 1.30 -3.19 16.96
N GLY A 684 2.31 -2.40 17.31
CA GLY A 684 3.71 -2.72 16.99
C GLY A 684 4.09 -2.48 15.52
N ASN A 685 3.28 -1.70 14.79
CA ASN A 685 3.50 -1.38 13.39
C ASN A 685 3.04 0.06 13.06
N ALA A 686 3.80 0.78 12.24
CA ALA A 686 3.40 2.01 11.55
C ALA A 686 3.67 1.89 10.03
N GLY A 687 2.69 2.30 9.22
CA GLY A 687 2.71 2.13 7.77
C GLY A 687 2.61 0.65 7.34
N GLY A 688 2.70 0.37 6.04
CA GLY A 688 2.62 -0.99 5.53
C GLY A 688 3.75 -1.88 6.04
N LYS A 689 3.43 -3.07 6.56
CA LYS A 689 4.41 -3.97 7.19
C LYS A 689 4.23 -5.41 6.75
N GLN A 690 5.36 -6.04 6.49
CA GLN A 690 5.53 -7.48 6.37
C GLN A 690 6.21 -7.99 7.64
N ALA A 691 5.48 -8.74 8.46
CA ALA A 691 6.01 -9.39 9.65
C ALA A 691 6.62 -10.76 9.31
N PHE A 692 7.64 -11.14 10.07
CA PHE A 692 8.28 -12.45 10.00
C PHE A 692 8.20 -13.14 11.36
N GLU A 693 8.16 -14.48 11.35
CA GLU A 693 8.72 -15.25 12.46
C GLU A 693 10.15 -14.76 12.72
N PRO A 694 10.55 -14.44 13.97
CA PRO A 694 11.86 -13.88 14.26
C PRO A 694 13.00 -14.65 13.58
N MET A 695 13.60 -14.03 12.56
CA MET A 695 14.64 -14.62 11.73
C MET A 695 16.03 -14.36 12.31
N ASP A 696 16.80 -15.42 12.48
CA ASP A 696 18.23 -15.27 12.74
C ASP A 696 19.00 -14.86 11.47
N LEU A 697 20.32 -14.71 11.58
CA LEU A 697 21.15 -14.28 10.45
C LEU A 697 21.11 -15.27 9.27
N GLN A 698 21.08 -16.58 9.54
CA GLN A 698 21.07 -17.57 8.46
C GLN A 698 19.74 -17.50 7.71
N GLN A 699 18.63 -17.51 8.43
CA GLN A 699 17.29 -17.35 7.85
C GLN A 699 17.19 -16.04 7.06
N THR A 700 17.70 -14.93 7.62
CA THR A 700 17.70 -13.63 6.95
C THR A 700 18.50 -13.65 5.64
N ASN A 701 19.70 -14.26 5.64
CA ASN A 701 20.55 -14.35 4.44
C ASN A 701 19.86 -15.15 3.33
N ASP A 702 19.28 -16.31 3.68
CA ASP A 702 18.59 -17.18 2.73
C ASP A 702 17.36 -16.47 2.15
N THR A 703 16.55 -15.83 2.99
CA THR A 703 15.35 -15.09 2.56
C THR A 703 15.70 -13.90 1.66
N TRP A 704 16.66 -13.05 2.06
CA TRP A 704 16.97 -11.85 1.27
C TRP A 704 17.55 -12.20 -0.09
N PHE A 705 18.37 -13.25 -0.15
CA PHE A 705 18.91 -13.70 -1.42
C PHE A 705 17.82 -14.19 -2.38
N THR A 706 16.87 -14.98 -1.88
CA THR A 706 15.68 -15.40 -2.67
C THR A 706 14.83 -14.19 -3.08
N ASP A 707 14.66 -13.21 -2.20
CA ASP A 707 13.89 -12.01 -2.49
C ASP A 707 14.49 -11.20 -3.65
N VAL A 708 15.81 -11.12 -3.78
CA VAL A 708 16.45 -10.47 -4.96
C VAL A 708 16.15 -11.22 -6.26
N VAL A 709 16.09 -12.56 -6.22
CA VAL A 709 15.67 -13.35 -7.38
C VAL A 709 14.21 -13.05 -7.74
N ASN A 710 13.34 -12.98 -6.73
CA ASN A 710 11.92 -12.63 -6.92
C ASN A 710 11.76 -11.21 -7.49
N ILE A 711 12.56 -10.23 -7.06
CA ILE A 711 12.59 -8.89 -7.66
C ILE A 711 12.95 -9.00 -9.15
N GLY A 712 13.98 -9.77 -9.50
CA GLY A 712 14.35 -9.98 -10.90
C GLY A 712 13.19 -10.55 -11.73
N GLU A 713 12.47 -11.55 -11.19
CA GLU A 713 11.27 -12.10 -11.85
C GLU A 713 10.11 -11.08 -11.93
N ALA A 714 9.86 -10.33 -10.86
CA ALA A 714 8.82 -9.31 -10.82
C ALA A 714 9.10 -8.15 -11.80
N VAL A 715 10.37 -7.83 -12.07
CA VAL A 715 10.77 -6.91 -13.14
C VAL A 715 10.47 -7.52 -14.51
N LEU A 716 10.85 -8.78 -14.76
CA LEU A 716 10.56 -9.47 -16.03
C LEU A 716 9.06 -9.57 -16.33
N ASN A 717 8.23 -9.69 -15.27
CA ASN A 717 6.78 -9.78 -15.36
C ASN A 717 6.08 -8.40 -15.36
N GLY A 718 6.84 -7.29 -15.33
CA GLY A 718 6.29 -5.92 -15.36
C GLY A 718 5.60 -5.46 -14.07
N VAL A 719 5.64 -6.27 -13.03
CA VAL A 719 4.93 -6.07 -11.75
C VAL A 719 5.53 -4.90 -10.95
N LEU A 720 6.86 -4.77 -10.99
CA LEU A 720 7.64 -3.83 -10.19
C LEU A 720 7.71 -2.41 -10.76
N MET A 721 7.63 -2.32 -12.09
CA MET A 721 7.87 -1.10 -12.86
C MET A 721 6.57 -0.48 -13.36
N GLY A 722 5.50 -1.28 -13.44
CA GLY A 722 4.35 -0.99 -14.28
C GLY A 722 4.66 -0.93 -15.79
N GLU A 723 5.92 -0.77 -16.19
CA GLU A 723 6.32 -0.40 -17.54
C GLU A 723 7.81 -0.73 -17.68
N PHE A 724 8.23 -1.54 -18.65
CA PHE A 724 9.59 -1.56 -19.27
C PHE A 724 10.01 -2.85 -19.96
N GLY A 725 9.09 -3.79 -20.13
CA GLY A 725 9.06 -4.50 -21.40
C GLY A 725 8.38 -3.61 -22.43
N THR A 726 8.96 -3.45 -23.62
CA THR A 726 8.24 -3.02 -24.83
C THR A 726 6.88 -3.73 -24.96
N LYS A 727 6.80 -4.99 -24.49
CA LYS A 727 5.58 -5.79 -24.42
C LYS A 727 4.35 -5.04 -23.86
N THR A 728 4.36 -4.46 -22.67
CA THR A 728 3.08 -3.97 -22.08
C THR A 728 2.57 -2.67 -22.71
N TRP A 729 3.48 -1.82 -23.21
CA TRP A 729 3.13 -0.59 -23.90
C TRP A 729 2.82 -0.80 -25.38
N ASP A 730 3.56 -1.69 -26.05
CA ASP A 730 3.41 -1.97 -27.47
C ASP A 730 2.32 -3.03 -27.74
N ASP A 731 2.03 -3.91 -26.78
CA ASP A 731 0.99 -4.92 -26.93
C ASP A 731 -0.39 -4.33 -26.59
N PRO A 732 -1.45 -4.73 -27.31
CA PRO A 732 -2.81 -4.34 -26.97
C PRO A 732 -3.20 -4.78 -25.55
N LEU A 733 -4.02 -3.98 -24.87
CA LEU A 733 -4.53 -4.27 -23.53
C LEU A 733 -5.22 -5.64 -23.46
N LEU A 734 -5.96 -6.02 -24.51
CA LEU A 734 -6.63 -7.33 -24.60
C LEU A 734 -5.64 -8.50 -24.49
N GLN A 735 -4.48 -8.38 -25.16
CA GLN A 735 -3.46 -9.41 -25.11
C GLN A 735 -2.88 -9.51 -23.71
N SER A 736 -2.55 -8.38 -23.09
CA SER A 736 -2.05 -8.35 -21.72
C SER A 736 -3.04 -8.91 -20.69
N VAL A 737 -4.35 -8.74 -20.88
CA VAL A 737 -5.39 -9.40 -20.06
C VAL A 737 -5.36 -10.91 -20.23
N ASN A 738 -5.35 -11.37 -21.49
CA ASN A 738 -5.34 -12.81 -21.80
C ASN A 738 -4.05 -13.49 -21.30
N ASP A 739 -2.93 -12.77 -21.32
CA ASP A 739 -1.62 -13.23 -20.86
C ASP A 739 -1.46 -13.12 -19.33
N GLY A 740 -2.44 -12.54 -18.62
CA GLY A 740 -2.44 -12.45 -17.16
C GLY A 740 -1.46 -11.40 -16.60
N SER A 741 -1.20 -10.32 -17.33
CA SER A 741 -0.35 -9.21 -16.87
C SER A 741 -0.92 -8.59 -15.59
N ALA A 742 -0.19 -8.74 -14.48
CA ALA A 742 -0.57 -8.23 -13.17
C ALA A 742 -0.79 -6.71 -13.16
N PHE A 743 0.01 -5.97 -13.92
CA PHE A 743 -0.15 -4.52 -14.06
C PHE A 743 -1.46 -4.14 -14.75
N VAL A 744 -1.82 -4.81 -15.85
CA VAL A 744 -3.07 -4.54 -16.57
C VAL A 744 -4.27 -4.95 -15.73
N ALA A 745 -4.18 -6.07 -14.99
CA ALA A 745 -5.16 -6.42 -13.99
C ALA A 745 -5.32 -5.28 -12.95
N ASP A 746 -4.22 -4.80 -12.36
CA ASP A 746 -4.26 -3.71 -11.40
C ASP A 746 -4.79 -2.39 -11.98
N LEU A 747 -4.50 -2.09 -13.26
CA LEU A 747 -5.05 -0.93 -13.93
C LEU A 747 -6.57 -0.95 -13.91
N PHE A 748 -7.18 -2.12 -14.12
CA PHE A 748 -8.62 -2.31 -14.16
C PHE A 748 -9.23 -2.43 -12.78
N PHE A 749 -8.73 -3.33 -11.94
CA PHE A 749 -9.21 -3.48 -10.57
C PHE A 749 -9.00 -2.22 -9.75
N VAL A 750 -7.83 -1.59 -9.80
CA VAL A 750 -7.59 -0.38 -9.01
C VAL A 750 -8.18 0.85 -9.70
N GLY A 751 -8.32 0.84 -11.03
CA GLY A 751 -9.12 1.82 -11.77
C GLY A 751 -10.58 1.83 -11.33
N ASP A 752 -11.24 0.67 -11.24
CA ASP A 752 -12.62 0.51 -10.75
C ASP A 752 -12.79 1.08 -9.35
N VAL A 753 -11.78 0.93 -8.52
CA VAL A 753 -11.84 1.17 -7.09
C VAL A 753 -11.45 2.59 -6.70
N ARG A 754 -10.51 3.19 -7.43
CA ARG A 754 -10.22 4.64 -7.32
C ARG A 754 -11.36 5.46 -7.91
N ASN A 755 -11.96 5.03 -9.03
CA ASN A 755 -13.18 5.62 -9.57
C ASN A 755 -14.37 5.46 -8.62
N LEU A 756 -14.48 4.31 -7.94
CA LEU A 756 -15.45 4.09 -6.88
C LEU A 756 -15.16 4.97 -5.65
N GLY A 757 -13.90 5.24 -5.31
CA GLY A 757 -13.52 6.20 -4.28
C GLY A 757 -14.06 7.60 -4.58
N ILE A 758 -13.82 8.10 -5.81
CA ILE A 758 -14.38 9.38 -6.29
C ILE A 758 -15.91 9.34 -6.24
N THR A 759 -16.52 8.31 -6.84
CA THR A 759 -17.99 8.19 -6.93
C THR A 759 -18.64 8.11 -5.56
N THR A 760 -18.08 7.31 -4.63
CA THR A 760 -18.61 7.17 -3.26
C THR A 760 -18.50 8.50 -2.52
N PHE A 761 -17.38 9.21 -2.66
CA PHE A 761 -17.20 10.52 -2.06
C PHE A 761 -18.25 11.51 -2.57
N ASP A 762 -18.43 11.59 -3.89
CA ASP A 762 -19.42 12.46 -4.52
C ASP A 762 -20.86 12.12 -4.09
N LEU A 763 -21.22 10.84 -4.07
CA LEU A 763 -22.56 10.39 -3.67
C LEU A 763 -22.87 10.69 -2.19
N VAL A 764 -21.86 10.66 -1.32
CA VAL A 764 -22.00 10.95 0.11
C VAL A 764 -22.02 12.45 0.39
N PHE A 765 -21.03 13.21 -0.11
CA PHE A 765 -20.79 14.59 0.31
C PHE A 765 -21.35 15.65 -0.65
N ASN A 766 -21.45 15.34 -1.95
CA ASN A 766 -21.87 16.32 -2.97
C ASN A 766 -23.33 16.12 -3.39
N ASP A 767 -23.74 14.88 -3.67
CA ASP A 767 -25.12 14.52 -4.05
C ASP A 767 -26.00 14.26 -2.81
N GLY A 768 -25.43 13.62 -1.78
CA GLY A 768 -26.17 13.26 -0.56
C GLY A 768 -27.15 12.10 -0.75
N SER A 769 -26.97 11.30 -1.80
CA SER A 769 -27.81 10.13 -2.10
C SER A 769 -27.51 8.93 -1.21
N PHE A 770 -26.36 8.91 -0.53
CA PHE A 770 -25.98 7.90 0.44
C PHE A 770 -25.53 8.52 1.77
N SER A 771 -25.71 7.79 2.87
CA SER A 771 -25.14 8.19 4.16
C SER A 771 -23.63 7.96 4.21
N ASP A 772 -22.93 8.65 5.12
CA ASP A 772 -21.48 8.50 5.33
C ASP A 772 -21.05 7.05 5.62
N VAL A 773 -21.96 6.17 6.04
CA VAL A 773 -21.69 4.73 6.22
C VAL A 773 -21.19 4.08 4.93
N ALA A 774 -21.61 4.60 3.76
CA ALA A 774 -21.11 4.14 2.46
C ALA A 774 -19.58 4.30 2.31
N LEU A 775 -18.96 5.24 3.03
CA LEU A 775 -17.50 5.39 3.05
C LEU A 775 -16.80 4.16 3.63
N ALA A 776 -17.43 3.41 4.53
CA ALA A 776 -16.87 2.14 5.00
C ALA A 776 -16.67 1.17 3.83
N GLY A 777 -17.55 1.21 2.82
CA GLY A 777 -17.51 0.40 1.60
C GLY A 777 -16.16 0.43 0.88
N VAL A 778 -15.36 1.50 1.03
CA VAL A 778 -14.01 1.58 0.43
C VAL A 778 -13.04 0.55 1.03
N GLY A 779 -13.23 0.16 2.29
CA GLY A 779 -12.38 -0.80 3.00
C GLY A 779 -12.55 -2.26 2.55
N PHE A 780 -13.59 -2.56 1.77
CA PHE A 780 -13.98 -3.93 1.42
C PHE A 780 -13.35 -4.41 0.12
N ILE A 781 -12.67 -3.51 -0.57
CA ILE A 781 -12.40 -3.65 -1.97
C ILE A 781 -11.04 -4.36 -2.18
N PRO A 782 -10.92 -5.33 -3.11
CA PRO A 782 -9.68 -6.09 -3.38
C PRO A 782 -8.58 -5.24 -4.06
N LEU A 783 -8.04 -4.29 -3.32
CA LEU A 783 -6.90 -3.48 -3.76
C LEU A 783 -5.62 -4.30 -3.68
N PHE A 784 -5.01 -4.54 -4.85
CA PHE A 784 -3.71 -5.21 -4.97
C PHE A 784 -3.63 -6.53 -4.17
N ASP A 785 -4.67 -7.36 -4.29
CA ASP A 785 -4.80 -8.63 -3.56
C ASP A 785 -4.03 -9.75 -4.27
N ILE A 786 -3.14 -10.45 -3.54
CA ILE A 786 -2.39 -11.63 -4.01
C ILE A 786 -3.25 -12.77 -4.53
N GLY A 787 -4.55 -12.78 -4.23
CA GLY A 787 -5.51 -13.75 -4.76
C GLY A 787 -5.81 -13.67 -6.25
N LYS A 788 -5.24 -12.69 -6.97
CA LYS A 788 -5.48 -12.48 -8.40
C LYS A 788 -4.55 -13.34 -9.26
N ALA A 789 -5.01 -13.68 -10.46
CA ALA A 789 -4.19 -14.40 -11.44
C ALA A 789 -2.88 -13.64 -11.76
N GLY A 790 -1.76 -14.36 -11.81
CA GLY A 790 -0.44 -13.80 -12.13
C GLY A 790 0.46 -13.49 -10.93
N TYR A 791 -0.08 -13.47 -9.70
CA TYR A 791 0.72 -13.32 -8.49
C TYR A 791 1.26 -14.67 -7.99
N LYS A 792 2.51 -14.67 -7.51
CA LYS A 792 3.14 -15.82 -6.86
C LYS A 792 3.53 -15.46 -5.44
N VAL A 793 3.44 -16.44 -4.55
CA VAL A 793 3.95 -16.33 -3.19
C VAL A 793 5.34 -16.94 -3.17
N ALA A 794 6.29 -16.28 -2.49
CA ALA A 794 7.67 -16.74 -2.43
C ALA A 794 7.77 -18.12 -1.75
N ASP A 795 8.62 -19.00 -2.28
CA ASP A 795 8.88 -20.31 -1.66
C ASP A 795 9.38 -20.18 -0.21
N SER A 796 10.20 -19.16 0.05
CA SER A 796 10.74 -18.84 1.36
C SER A 796 9.65 -18.49 2.40
N TYR A 797 8.47 -18.02 1.97
CA TYR A 797 7.34 -17.84 2.88
C TYR A 797 6.86 -19.18 3.43
N PHE A 798 6.74 -20.22 2.60
CA PHE A 798 6.28 -21.53 3.05
C PHE A 798 7.29 -22.24 3.94
N ASP A 799 8.59 -22.02 3.70
CA ASP A 799 9.64 -22.55 4.57
C ASP A 799 9.55 -21.94 5.98
N VAL A 800 9.41 -20.62 6.06
CA VAL A 800 9.28 -19.90 7.34
C VAL A 800 7.97 -20.24 8.04
N ALA A 801 6.86 -20.37 7.30
CA ALA A 801 5.57 -20.76 7.84
C ALA A 801 5.43 -22.27 8.12
N ASN A 802 6.47 -23.08 7.86
CA ASN A 802 6.45 -24.54 8.00
C ASN A 802 5.36 -25.26 7.18
N LEU A 803 5.09 -24.73 5.97
CA LEU A 803 4.07 -25.21 5.04
C LEU A 803 4.64 -25.93 3.81
N SER A 804 5.96 -25.90 3.59
CA SER A 804 6.58 -26.50 2.40
C SER A 804 6.26 -27.99 2.24
N GLN A 805 6.05 -28.70 3.34
CA GLN A 805 5.61 -30.10 3.36
C GLN A 805 4.24 -30.36 2.70
N TYR A 806 3.38 -29.35 2.61
CA TYR A 806 2.03 -29.46 2.03
C TYR A 806 1.97 -29.02 0.57
N LYS A 807 2.94 -28.23 0.10
CA LYS A 807 2.95 -27.58 -1.21
C LYS A 807 2.75 -28.55 -2.37
N ASN A 808 3.52 -29.65 -2.40
CA ASN A 808 3.46 -30.66 -3.46
C ASN A 808 2.07 -31.28 -3.67
N ALA A 809 1.25 -31.38 -2.61
CA ALA A 809 -0.11 -31.88 -2.75
C ALA A 809 -1.01 -30.89 -3.52
N PHE A 810 -0.84 -29.59 -3.28
CA PHE A 810 -1.57 -28.54 -4.00
C PHE A 810 -1.10 -28.44 -5.46
N GLU A 811 0.22 -28.46 -5.71
CA GLU A 811 0.81 -28.35 -7.06
C GLU A 811 0.33 -29.45 -8.03
N GLN A 812 -0.02 -30.63 -7.51
CA GLN A 812 -0.56 -31.73 -8.33
C GLN A 812 -2.04 -31.57 -8.69
N VAL A 813 -2.75 -30.68 -8.00
CA VAL A 813 -4.20 -30.47 -8.14
C VAL A 813 -4.51 -29.16 -8.84
N MET A 814 -3.65 -28.14 -8.69
CA MET A 814 -3.92 -26.79 -9.20
C MET A 814 -2.66 -26.03 -9.64
N PRO A 815 -2.78 -25.12 -10.62
CA PRO A 815 -1.66 -24.31 -11.11
C PRO A 815 -1.25 -23.17 -10.16
N ASN A 816 -2.17 -22.64 -9.35
CA ASN A 816 -1.91 -21.53 -8.39
C ASN A 816 -1.85 -22.03 -6.94
N ALA A 817 -1.12 -23.14 -6.72
CA ALA A 817 -0.99 -23.81 -5.44
C ALA A 817 -0.54 -22.87 -4.31
N ASP A 818 0.47 -22.03 -4.60
CA ASP A 818 1.12 -21.15 -3.63
C ASP A 818 0.15 -20.11 -3.07
N VAL A 819 -0.57 -19.42 -3.96
CA VAL A 819 -1.58 -18.43 -3.59
C VAL A 819 -2.67 -19.07 -2.74
N THR A 820 -3.19 -20.22 -3.17
CA THR A 820 -4.26 -20.93 -2.46
C THR A 820 -3.83 -21.35 -1.06
N LEU A 821 -2.63 -21.94 -0.94
CA LEU A 821 -2.09 -22.39 0.35
C LEU A 821 -1.81 -21.21 1.28
N ALA A 822 -1.24 -20.12 0.75
CA ALA A 822 -0.97 -18.91 1.53
C ALA A 822 -2.26 -18.23 2.02
N GLN A 823 -3.30 -18.15 1.17
CA GLN A 823 -4.61 -17.63 1.56
C GLN A 823 -5.26 -18.50 2.63
N LEU A 824 -5.20 -19.83 2.49
CA LEU A 824 -5.73 -20.73 3.50
C LEU A 824 -5.01 -20.55 4.84
N ASN A 825 -3.68 -20.41 4.83
CA ASN A 825 -2.89 -20.14 6.03
C ASN A 825 -3.20 -18.77 6.66
N LYS A 826 -3.46 -17.75 5.83
CA LYS A 826 -3.86 -16.41 6.32
C LYS A 826 -5.19 -16.45 7.09
N ASN A 827 -6.05 -17.40 6.77
CA ASN A 827 -7.39 -17.53 7.33
C ASN A 827 -7.51 -18.62 8.42
N SER A 828 -6.48 -19.44 8.62
CA SER A 828 -6.55 -20.63 9.47
C SER A 828 -5.19 -21.25 9.80
N ASN A 829 -5.14 -22.03 10.87
CA ASN A 829 -4.01 -22.88 11.21
C ASN A 829 -4.13 -24.24 10.51
N ILE A 830 -3.19 -24.53 9.61
CA ILE A 830 -3.16 -25.79 8.85
C ILE A 830 -2.45 -26.88 9.66
N SER A 831 -3.10 -28.04 9.83
CA SER A 831 -2.53 -29.18 10.59
C SER A 831 -2.15 -30.37 9.72
N ALA A 832 -2.77 -30.52 8.54
CA ALA A 832 -2.47 -31.58 7.59
C ALA A 832 -3.02 -31.25 6.21
N ALA A 833 -2.31 -31.64 5.15
CA ALA A 833 -2.82 -31.66 3.79
C ALA A 833 -2.30 -32.89 3.05
N GLY A 834 -3.10 -33.46 2.15
CA GLY A 834 -2.67 -34.60 1.34
C GLY A 834 -3.59 -34.87 0.16
N LEU A 835 -3.06 -35.58 -0.83
CA LEU A 835 -3.82 -36.02 -2.00
C LEU A 835 -4.84 -37.09 -1.61
N GLN A 836 -6.06 -36.93 -2.09
CA GLN A 836 -7.13 -37.91 -1.93
C GLN A 836 -7.95 -38.01 -3.22
N THR A 837 -8.29 -39.25 -3.61
CA THR A 837 -9.30 -39.51 -4.64
C THR A 837 -10.67 -39.64 -3.97
N LEU A 838 -11.57 -38.73 -4.30
CA LEU A 838 -12.94 -38.72 -3.80
C LEU A 838 -13.82 -39.73 -4.55
N HIS A 839 -15.04 -39.94 -4.06
CA HIS A 839 -15.98 -40.87 -4.68
C HIS A 839 -16.25 -40.47 -6.14
N GLY A 840 -16.26 -41.44 -7.05
CA GLY A 840 -16.37 -41.15 -8.49
C GLY A 840 -15.04 -40.89 -9.21
N GLY A 841 -13.90 -40.95 -8.50
CA GLY A 841 -12.57 -40.89 -9.11
C GLY A 841 -11.98 -39.48 -9.22
N TRP A 842 -12.51 -38.50 -8.48
CA TRP A 842 -12.06 -37.12 -8.54
C TRP A 842 -10.82 -36.90 -7.67
N ASN A 843 -9.71 -36.52 -8.28
CA ASN A 843 -8.50 -36.16 -7.54
C ASN A 843 -8.68 -34.82 -6.84
N SER A 844 -8.18 -34.74 -5.61
CA SER A 844 -8.27 -33.56 -4.77
C SER A 844 -7.10 -33.48 -3.80
N VAL A 845 -6.86 -32.28 -3.26
CA VAL A 845 -6.11 -32.10 -2.03
C VAL A 845 -7.10 -31.85 -0.91
N VAL A 846 -6.97 -32.62 0.18
CA VAL A 846 -7.81 -32.50 1.37
C VAL A 846 -6.96 -31.96 2.51
N THR A 847 -7.36 -30.81 3.02
CA THR A 847 -6.64 -30.05 4.04
C THR A 847 -7.47 -29.96 5.31
N LYS A 848 -6.87 -30.34 6.44
CA LYS A 848 -7.41 -30.16 7.78
C LYS A 848 -6.83 -28.89 8.37
N ALA A 849 -7.71 -27.96 8.73
CA ALA A 849 -7.34 -26.67 9.29
C ALA A 849 -8.30 -26.29 10.41
N SER A 850 -7.92 -25.28 11.19
CA SER A 850 -8.74 -24.78 12.28
C SER A 850 -8.61 -23.28 12.45
N ARG A 851 -9.63 -22.67 13.05
CA ARG A 851 -9.61 -21.27 13.46
C ARG A 851 -10.38 -21.12 14.75
N ASN A 852 -9.82 -20.39 15.74
CA ASN A 852 -10.44 -20.21 17.05
C ASN A 852 -10.98 -21.54 17.63
N ASP A 853 -10.16 -22.60 17.53
CA ASP A 853 -10.49 -23.99 17.93
C ASP A 853 -11.64 -24.67 17.16
N MET A 854 -12.23 -24.02 16.16
CA MET A 854 -13.17 -24.64 15.24
C MET A 854 -12.43 -25.29 14.07
N GLY A 855 -12.48 -26.63 14.02
CA GLY A 855 -11.90 -27.41 12.91
C GLY A 855 -12.77 -27.41 11.66
N PHE A 856 -12.16 -27.37 10.49
CA PHE A 856 -12.82 -27.52 9.20
C PHE A 856 -11.95 -28.31 8.21
N THR A 857 -12.58 -28.76 7.12
CA THR A 857 -11.90 -29.46 6.02
C THR A 857 -12.04 -28.63 4.75
N ASN A 858 -10.92 -28.24 4.15
CA ASN A 858 -10.90 -27.67 2.80
C ASN A 858 -10.56 -28.78 1.79
N VAL A 859 -11.29 -28.83 0.68
CA VAL A 859 -11.19 -29.85 -0.36
C VAL A 859 -11.08 -29.15 -1.70
N ALA A 860 -9.87 -29.06 -2.26
CA ALA A 860 -9.66 -28.48 -3.58
C ALA A 860 -9.68 -29.59 -4.63
N LEU A 861 -10.62 -29.54 -5.57
CA LEU A 861 -10.72 -30.51 -6.66
C LEU A 861 -9.83 -30.14 -7.83
N GLN A 862 -9.29 -31.14 -8.53
CA GLN A 862 -8.50 -30.93 -9.74
C GLN A 862 -9.36 -30.53 -10.95
N ASP A 863 -10.50 -31.20 -11.14
CA ASP A 863 -11.35 -31.01 -12.33
C ASP A 863 -12.81 -30.66 -11.96
N GLY A 864 -13.03 -29.39 -11.63
CA GLY A 864 -14.36 -28.87 -11.34
C GLY A 864 -15.29 -28.86 -12.57
N HIS A 865 -14.74 -28.57 -13.75
CA HIS A 865 -15.51 -28.59 -15.00
C HIS A 865 -16.01 -29.99 -15.35
N GLY A 866 -15.14 -31.01 -15.25
CA GLY A 866 -15.50 -32.40 -15.44
C GLY A 866 -16.54 -32.85 -14.41
N PHE A 867 -16.38 -32.45 -13.15
CA PHE A 867 -17.36 -32.74 -12.10
C PHE A 867 -18.75 -32.20 -12.47
N VAL A 868 -18.86 -30.92 -12.83
CA VAL A 868 -20.14 -30.30 -13.22
C VAL A 868 -20.73 -30.96 -14.48
N LYS A 869 -19.91 -31.25 -15.49
CA LYS A 869 -20.36 -31.94 -16.71
C LYS A 869 -20.87 -33.36 -16.42
N SER A 870 -20.31 -34.05 -15.42
CA SER A 870 -20.78 -35.38 -15.01
C SER A 870 -22.20 -35.36 -14.46
N LEU A 871 -22.66 -34.20 -13.98
CA LEU A 871 -24.05 -33.95 -13.55
C LEU A 871 -24.97 -33.55 -14.71
N GLY A 872 -24.46 -33.50 -15.95
CA GLY A 872 -25.22 -33.07 -17.13
C GLY A 872 -25.44 -31.56 -17.24
N LEU A 873 -24.59 -30.76 -16.59
CA LEU A 873 -24.71 -29.29 -16.52
C LEU A 873 -23.62 -28.59 -17.33
N ASP A 874 -23.89 -27.35 -17.76
CA ASP A 874 -22.89 -26.47 -18.37
C ASP A 874 -22.13 -25.69 -17.29
N PRO A 875 -20.82 -25.94 -17.08
CA PRO A 875 -20.02 -25.21 -16.09
C PRO A 875 -19.97 -23.70 -16.32
N ASN A 876 -20.09 -23.25 -17.57
CA ASN A 876 -20.02 -21.82 -17.90
C ASN A 876 -21.37 -21.10 -17.72
N ASN A 877 -22.45 -21.82 -17.43
CA ASN A 877 -23.80 -21.28 -17.34
C ASN A 877 -24.65 -22.00 -16.29
N LEU A 878 -24.35 -21.75 -15.01
CA LEU A 878 -25.06 -22.35 -13.88
C LEU A 878 -26.17 -21.43 -13.37
N THR A 879 -27.43 -21.85 -13.55
CA THR A 879 -28.59 -21.24 -12.90
C THR A 879 -28.53 -21.42 -11.37
N LYS A 880 -29.33 -20.64 -10.61
CA LYS A 880 -29.43 -20.78 -9.15
C LYS A 880 -29.80 -22.21 -8.70
N ALA A 881 -30.72 -22.86 -9.43
CA ALA A 881 -31.11 -24.24 -9.16
C ALA A 881 -29.96 -25.22 -9.42
N ASN A 882 -29.23 -25.03 -10.52
CA ASN A 882 -28.07 -25.85 -10.88
C ASN A 882 -26.94 -25.71 -9.84
N LYS A 883 -26.69 -24.50 -9.33
CA LYS A 883 -25.73 -24.27 -8.24
C LYS A 883 -26.07 -25.05 -6.97
N GLY A 884 -27.37 -25.12 -6.61
CA GLY A 884 -27.85 -25.94 -5.50
C GLY A 884 -27.57 -27.43 -5.71
N LEU A 885 -27.90 -27.95 -6.91
CA LEU A 885 -27.62 -29.34 -7.28
C LEU A 885 -26.11 -29.68 -7.24
N VAL A 886 -25.26 -28.78 -7.74
CA VAL A 886 -23.80 -28.92 -7.67
C VAL A 886 -23.34 -28.97 -6.21
N GLY A 887 -23.89 -28.11 -5.35
CA GLY A 887 -23.64 -28.10 -3.90
C GLY A 887 -23.92 -29.44 -3.23
N GLU A 888 -25.15 -29.94 -3.42
CA GLU A 888 -25.60 -31.22 -2.86
C GLU A 888 -24.78 -32.40 -3.38
N SER A 889 -24.51 -32.44 -4.68
CA SER A 889 -23.74 -33.51 -5.33
C SER A 889 -22.28 -33.52 -4.87
N ALA A 890 -21.67 -32.35 -4.67
CA ALA A 890 -20.29 -32.23 -4.20
C ALA A 890 -20.18 -32.70 -2.74
N SER A 891 -21.17 -32.36 -1.90
CA SER A 891 -21.24 -32.91 -0.54
C SER A 891 -21.39 -34.43 -0.55
N GLU A 892 -22.26 -34.99 -1.40
CA GLU A 892 -22.42 -36.44 -1.52
C GLU A 892 -21.12 -37.13 -1.96
N MET A 893 -20.43 -36.56 -2.94
CA MET A 893 -19.10 -37.03 -3.40
C MET A 893 -18.10 -37.09 -2.23
N TYR A 894 -18.01 -36.03 -1.43
CA TYR A 894 -17.14 -36.00 -0.26
C TYR A 894 -17.60 -37.03 0.78
N ALA A 895 -18.88 -37.04 1.16
CA ALA A 895 -19.41 -37.92 2.18
C ALA A 895 -19.17 -39.41 1.88
N ARG A 896 -19.42 -39.83 0.63
CA ARG A 896 -19.16 -41.22 0.19
C ARG A 896 -17.67 -41.57 0.21
N SER A 897 -16.78 -40.61 -0.05
CA SER A 897 -15.32 -40.82 0.08
C SER A 897 -14.89 -41.09 1.52
N GLN A 898 -15.67 -40.61 2.50
CA GLN A 898 -15.45 -40.84 3.94
C GLN A 898 -16.18 -42.10 4.44
N GLY A 899 -16.71 -42.94 3.55
CA GLY A 899 -17.43 -44.17 3.90
C GLY A 899 -18.84 -43.95 4.45
N LEU A 900 -19.42 -42.75 4.25
CA LEU A 900 -20.78 -42.44 4.68
C LEU A 900 -21.81 -42.96 3.67
N SER A 901 -22.89 -43.54 4.20
CA SER A 901 -24.02 -44.00 3.40
C SER A 901 -25.08 -42.90 3.29
N CYS A 902 -25.58 -42.68 2.08
CA CYS A 902 -26.67 -41.75 1.84
C CYS A 902 -27.99 -42.31 2.39
N VAL A 903 -28.62 -41.60 3.32
CA VAL A 903 -29.99 -41.87 3.80
C VAL A 903 -30.99 -41.03 3.01
N PHE A 904 -30.62 -39.79 2.72
CA PHE A 904 -31.40 -38.86 1.90
C PHE A 904 -30.42 -37.96 1.14
N CYS A 905 -30.38 -38.09 -0.18
CA CYS A 905 -29.63 -37.23 -1.10
C CYS A 905 -30.47 -37.09 -2.38
N GLY A 906 -30.50 -35.90 -3.00
CA GLY A 906 -31.30 -35.65 -4.20
C GLY A 906 -32.76 -35.28 -3.92
N GLY A 907 -33.03 -34.58 -2.81
CA GLY A 907 -34.30 -33.91 -2.57
C GLY A 907 -34.55 -32.76 -3.56
N ASN A 908 -35.76 -32.18 -3.56
CA ASN A 908 -36.00 -30.94 -4.32
C ASN A 908 -35.41 -29.75 -3.53
N PRO A 909 -34.38 -29.03 -4.03
CA PRO A 909 -33.68 -27.96 -3.29
C PRO A 909 -34.57 -26.77 -2.90
N SER A 910 -35.78 -26.69 -3.45
CA SER A 910 -36.73 -25.57 -3.28
C SER A 910 -37.71 -25.71 -2.12
N ALA A 911 -37.62 -26.77 -1.30
CA ALA A 911 -38.68 -27.16 -0.38
C ALA A 911 -38.43 -26.89 1.13
N ASN A 912 -37.75 -25.80 1.54
CA ASN A 912 -37.57 -25.39 2.96
C ASN A 912 -37.16 -26.53 3.94
N GLY A 913 -36.63 -27.65 3.45
CA GLY A 913 -36.27 -28.86 4.18
C GLY A 913 -34.76 -29.03 4.19
N LEU A 914 -34.31 -30.20 4.67
CA LEU A 914 -32.89 -30.55 4.73
C LEU A 914 -32.34 -30.89 3.35
N ASP A 915 -31.10 -30.51 3.07
CA ASP A 915 -30.41 -30.82 1.81
C ASP A 915 -30.00 -32.30 1.76
N ASN A 916 -29.11 -32.74 2.67
CA ASN A 916 -28.59 -34.11 2.70
C ASN A 916 -28.64 -34.73 4.10
N ILE A 917 -28.84 -36.06 4.16
CA ILE A 917 -28.69 -36.86 5.39
C ILE A 917 -27.85 -38.09 5.09
N PHE A 918 -26.76 -38.22 5.82
CA PHE A 918 -25.86 -39.37 5.76
C PHE A 918 -25.90 -40.20 7.03
N LYS A 919 -25.36 -41.40 6.95
CA LYS A 919 -25.20 -42.31 8.09
C LYS A 919 -23.84 -42.98 8.08
N ASP A 920 -23.15 -42.90 9.22
CA ASP A 920 -21.86 -43.54 9.42
C ASP A 920 -21.99 -45.04 9.76
N THR A 921 -20.86 -45.75 9.80
CA THR A 921 -20.80 -47.19 10.10
C THR A 921 -21.20 -47.52 11.54
N ASN A 922 -21.14 -46.55 12.46
CA ASN A 922 -21.55 -46.68 13.86
C ASN A 922 -23.06 -46.40 14.06
N GLY A 923 -23.76 -46.02 12.99
CA GLY A 923 -25.18 -45.74 12.99
C GLY A 923 -25.57 -44.33 13.42
N ASN A 924 -24.62 -43.40 13.53
CA ASN A 924 -24.90 -41.98 13.74
C ASN A 924 -25.35 -41.34 12.42
N TYR A 925 -26.23 -40.34 12.54
CA TYR A 925 -26.71 -39.56 11.40
C TYR A 925 -25.92 -38.27 11.28
N ILE A 926 -25.71 -37.82 10.04
CA ILE A 926 -25.10 -36.52 9.74
C ILE A 926 -26.12 -35.75 8.91
N ILE A 927 -26.64 -34.65 9.45
CA ILE A 927 -27.51 -33.73 8.73
C ILE A 927 -26.64 -32.65 8.13
N ASP A 928 -26.67 -32.52 6.80
CA ASP A 928 -25.80 -31.64 6.05
C ASP A 928 -26.62 -30.56 5.32
N GLU A 929 -26.23 -29.31 5.52
CA GLU A 929 -26.75 -28.15 4.78
C GLU A 929 -25.67 -27.66 3.82
N THR A 930 -26.04 -27.49 2.56
CA THR A 930 -25.11 -27.13 1.50
C THR A 930 -25.34 -25.70 1.02
N LYS A 931 -24.27 -25.00 0.62
CA LYS A 931 -24.37 -23.71 -0.06
C LYS A 931 -23.32 -23.58 -1.14
N PHE A 932 -23.74 -23.17 -2.33
CA PHE A 932 -22.83 -22.75 -3.38
C PHE A 932 -22.61 -21.23 -3.30
N VAL A 933 -21.35 -20.80 -3.24
CA VAL A 933 -20.94 -19.39 -3.14
C VAL A 933 -19.92 -19.11 -4.23
N SER A 934 -20.24 -18.16 -5.11
CA SER A 934 -19.28 -17.58 -6.06
C SER A 934 -18.51 -16.47 -5.34
N GLY A 935 -17.18 -16.58 -5.23
CA GLY A 935 -16.34 -15.55 -4.59
C GLY A 935 -15.26 -16.08 -3.63
N SER A 936 -14.27 -15.23 -3.33
CA SER A 936 -13.09 -15.51 -2.49
C SER A 936 -13.32 -15.43 -0.98
N GLY A 937 -14.50 -14.99 -0.53
CA GLY A 937 -14.79 -14.86 0.90
C GLY A 937 -14.76 -16.19 1.66
N ASN A 938 -14.44 -16.15 2.95
CA ASN A 938 -14.47 -17.33 3.83
C ASN A 938 -15.92 -17.84 4.07
N ALA A 939 -16.06 -19.10 4.50
CA ALA A 939 -17.33 -19.67 4.92
C ALA A 939 -17.80 -19.03 6.23
N GLY A 940 -18.92 -18.30 6.21
CA GLY A 940 -19.42 -17.53 7.35
C GLY A 940 -20.92 -17.66 7.61
N LEU A 941 -21.45 -16.77 8.43
CA LEU A 941 -22.87 -16.77 8.84
C LEU A 941 -23.82 -16.36 7.72
N SER A 942 -23.37 -15.53 6.76
CA SER A 942 -24.13 -15.25 5.52
C SER A 942 -24.51 -16.54 4.78
N GLY A 943 -23.71 -17.59 5.00
CA GLY A 943 -23.90 -18.96 4.58
C GLY A 943 -25.10 -19.70 5.16
N LEU A 944 -25.56 -19.26 6.33
CA LEU A 944 -26.51 -19.95 7.21
C LEU A 944 -27.75 -19.08 7.54
N SER A 945 -27.98 -18.01 6.77
CA SER A 945 -29.16 -17.12 6.73
C SER A 945 -29.71 -16.64 8.09
N THR A 946 -29.50 -15.35 8.38
CA THR A 946 -29.72 -14.73 9.69
C THR A 946 -30.98 -13.86 9.84
N SER A 947 -31.96 -13.84 8.91
CA SER A 947 -33.12 -12.96 9.16
C SER A 947 -34.50 -13.37 8.64
N THR A 948 -34.65 -14.24 7.64
CA THR A 948 -36.00 -14.69 7.22
C THR A 948 -35.97 -16.04 6.49
N GLY A 949 -36.04 -17.13 7.26
CA GLY A 949 -36.70 -18.36 6.83
C GLY A 949 -35.95 -19.36 5.95
N ASN A 950 -34.65 -19.21 5.67
CA ASN A 950 -33.89 -20.20 4.87
C ASN A 950 -32.69 -20.77 5.64
N ARG A 951 -32.39 -22.06 5.41
CA ARG A 951 -31.19 -22.85 5.77
C ARG A 951 -30.42 -22.42 7.02
N GLN A 952 -30.75 -23.02 8.17
CA GLN A 952 -30.03 -22.89 9.44
C GLN A 952 -29.66 -24.27 9.99
N LEU A 953 -28.59 -24.35 10.78
CA LEU A 953 -28.18 -25.59 11.47
C LEU A 953 -28.53 -25.58 12.97
N THR A 954 -29.34 -24.63 13.42
CA THR A 954 -29.78 -24.57 14.82
C THR A 954 -30.70 -25.74 15.15
N ASN A 955 -30.59 -26.27 16.37
CA ASN A 955 -31.45 -27.38 16.81
C ASN A 955 -32.95 -27.02 16.69
N ALA A 956 -33.30 -25.76 16.98
CA ALA A 956 -34.65 -25.25 16.85
C ALA A 956 -35.15 -25.26 15.40
N TYR A 957 -34.30 -24.89 14.44
CA TYR A 957 -34.67 -24.95 13.02
C TYR A 957 -34.78 -26.39 12.51
N LEU A 958 -33.80 -27.24 12.82
CA LEU A 958 -33.72 -28.61 12.30
C LEU A 958 -34.86 -29.49 12.83
N PHE A 959 -35.14 -29.43 14.14
CA PHE A 959 -36.05 -30.37 14.82
C PHE A 959 -37.29 -29.72 15.47
N GLY A 960 -37.36 -28.40 15.55
CA GLY A 960 -38.41 -27.69 16.29
C GLY A 960 -38.22 -27.73 17.81
N ASN A 961 -39.23 -27.31 18.57
CA ASN A 961 -39.17 -27.17 20.04
C ASN A 961 -39.25 -28.49 20.84
N GLY A 962 -38.74 -29.61 20.28
CA GLY A 962 -38.34 -30.79 21.06
C GLY A 962 -39.40 -31.84 21.43
N THR A 963 -40.67 -31.70 21.03
CA THR A 963 -41.73 -32.66 21.44
C THR A 963 -42.29 -33.56 20.34
N SER A 964 -41.97 -33.30 19.07
CA SER A 964 -42.45 -34.08 17.92
C SER A 964 -41.55 -33.86 16.70
N VAL A 965 -41.75 -34.63 15.62
CA VAL A 965 -41.10 -34.40 14.32
C VAL A 965 -41.55 -33.05 13.76
N GLY A 966 -40.80 -32.00 14.07
CA GLY A 966 -41.02 -30.62 13.62
C GLY A 966 -39.84 -30.07 12.82
N GLY A 967 -39.77 -28.74 12.66
CA GLY A 967 -38.63 -28.08 12.02
C GLY A 967 -38.44 -28.43 10.54
N ALA A 968 -37.20 -28.31 10.05
CA ALA A 968 -36.79 -28.64 8.70
C ALA A 968 -36.93 -30.14 8.40
N LEU A 969 -36.60 -31.01 9.36
CA LEU A 969 -36.77 -32.46 9.22
C LEU A 969 -38.23 -32.84 8.94
N GLY A 970 -39.18 -32.17 9.60
CA GLY A 970 -40.61 -32.35 9.34
C GLY A 970 -41.00 -31.93 7.91
N ARG A 971 -40.41 -30.85 7.40
CA ARG A 971 -40.68 -30.28 6.06
C ARG A 971 -39.99 -31.03 4.92
N THR A 972 -38.91 -31.78 5.17
CA THR A 972 -38.19 -32.53 4.13
C THR A 972 -39.12 -33.52 3.43
N SER A 973 -39.43 -33.25 2.17
CA SER A 973 -40.19 -34.14 1.29
C SER A 973 -39.31 -35.28 0.81
N GLY A 974 -39.84 -36.51 0.76
CA GLY A 974 -39.10 -37.71 0.30
C GLY A 974 -38.63 -38.63 1.44
N LEU A 975 -38.62 -38.15 2.69
CA LEU A 975 -38.45 -38.99 3.88
C LEU A 975 -39.80 -39.50 4.39
N SER A 976 -39.90 -40.80 4.68
CA SER A 976 -41.07 -41.36 5.34
C SER A 976 -41.19 -40.87 6.79
N ASN A 977 -42.40 -40.84 7.34
CA ASN A 977 -42.62 -40.48 8.75
C ASN A 977 -41.83 -41.39 9.71
N VAL A 978 -41.60 -42.66 9.34
CA VAL A 978 -40.80 -43.61 10.12
C VAL A 978 -39.32 -43.21 10.14
N GLU A 979 -38.76 -42.78 9.00
CA GLU A 979 -37.37 -42.33 8.91
C GLU A 979 -37.17 -41.03 9.67
N LYS A 980 -38.09 -40.07 9.52
CA LYS A 980 -38.06 -38.82 10.29
C LYS A 980 -38.09 -39.08 11.79
N GLN A 981 -38.94 -40.00 12.25
CA GLN A 981 -38.97 -40.39 13.66
C GLN A 981 -37.67 -41.06 14.13
N LYS A 982 -37.06 -41.92 13.29
CA LYS A 982 -35.76 -42.56 13.62
C LYS A 982 -34.65 -41.52 13.78
N ILE A 983 -34.59 -40.53 12.90
CA ILE A 983 -33.60 -39.45 12.95
C ILE A 983 -33.85 -38.57 14.19
N PHE A 984 -35.10 -38.23 14.48
CA PHE A 984 -35.45 -37.47 15.68
C PHE A 984 -35.10 -38.20 16.99
N VAL A 985 -35.34 -39.53 17.06
CA VAL A 985 -34.93 -40.35 18.20
C VAL A 985 -33.40 -40.42 18.30
N ALA A 986 -32.69 -40.52 17.18
CA ALA A 986 -31.22 -40.49 17.17
C ALA A 986 -30.69 -39.14 17.69
N PHE A 987 -31.34 -38.02 17.34
CA PHE A 987 -31.01 -36.69 17.85
C PHE A 987 -31.14 -36.65 19.38
N GLN A 988 -32.26 -37.12 19.93
CA GLN A 988 -32.48 -37.19 21.38
C GLN A 988 -31.44 -38.08 22.11
N GLN A 989 -30.81 -39.02 21.39
CA GLN A 989 -29.75 -39.89 21.91
C GLN A 989 -28.33 -39.32 21.71
N GLY A 990 -28.19 -38.10 21.18
CA GLY A 990 -26.89 -37.51 20.86
C GLY A 990 -26.16 -38.20 19.70
N LYS A 991 -26.90 -38.88 18.81
CA LYS A 991 -26.38 -39.62 17.65
C LYS A 991 -26.61 -38.89 16.32
N VAL A 992 -26.87 -37.60 16.36
CA VAL A 992 -26.95 -36.75 15.18
C VAL A 992 -25.84 -35.72 15.27
N LYS A 993 -25.09 -35.58 14.18
CA LYS A 993 -24.14 -34.51 13.95
C LYS A 993 -24.64 -33.57 12.85
N THR A 994 -24.27 -32.31 12.92
CA THR A 994 -24.53 -31.33 11.86
C THR A 994 -23.29 -31.09 11.02
N ARG A 995 -23.44 -31.03 9.70
CA ARG A 995 -22.40 -30.63 8.76
C ARG A 995 -22.83 -29.38 8.01
N TYR A 996 -21.89 -28.46 7.84
CA TYR A 996 -22.03 -27.34 6.92
C TYR A 996 -21.09 -27.51 5.73
N THR A 997 -21.65 -27.68 4.53
CA THR A 997 -20.87 -27.82 3.30
C THR A 997 -20.96 -26.58 2.43
N VAL A 998 -19.83 -25.90 2.21
CA VAL A 998 -19.72 -24.73 1.32
C VAL A 998 -19.00 -25.14 0.05
N VAL A 999 -19.61 -24.87 -1.10
CA VAL A 999 -19.01 -25.10 -2.41
C VAL A 999 -18.60 -23.77 -3.02
N LYS A 1000 -17.35 -23.67 -3.45
CA LYS A 1000 -16.74 -22.52 -4.12
C LYS A 1000 -16.48 -22.83 -5.59
N ASP A 1001 -16.58 -21.82 -6.44
CA ASP A 1001 -16.45 -21.96 -7.89
C ASP A 1001 -15.03 -21.75 -8.43
N ARG A 1002 -14.06 -21.62 -7.54
CA ARG A 1002 -12.63 -21.49 -7.84
C ARG A 1002 -11.79 -21.93 -6.65
N HIS A 1003 -10.49 -22.02 -6.89
CA HIS A 1003 -9.49 -22.24 -5.85
C HIS A 1003 -9.13 -20.91 -5.17
N VAL A 1004 -9.53 -20.75 -3.90
CA VAL A 1004 -9.38 -19.49 -3.13
C VAL A 1004 -8.75 -19.70 -1.76
N GLY A 1005 -8.45 -20.94 -1.37
CA GLY A 1005 -7.93 -21.21 -0.04
C GLY A 1005 -8.88 -20.72 1.05
N ALA A 1006 -10.18 -20.93 0.87
CA ALA A 1006 -11.22 -20.44 1.76
C ALA A 1006 -11.17 -21.16 3.11
N GLY A 1007 -11.16 -20.37 4.18
CA GLY A 1007 -11.33 -20.82 5.56
C GLY A 1007 -12.74 -20.53 6.09
N VAL A 1008 -12.84 -20.39 7.41
CA VAL A 1008 -14.09 -19.99 8.11
C VAL A 1008 -13.98 -18.58 8.70
N THR A 1009 -15.09 -17.85 8.78
CA THR A 1009 -15.11 -16.48 9.32
C THR A 1009 -14.94 -16.47 10.84
N GLN A 1010 -14.39 -15.38 11.39
CA GLN A 1010 -14.37 -15.17 12.84
C GLN A 1010 -15.80 -15.10 13.41
N GLY A 1011 -16.71 -14.42 12.69
CA GLY A 1011 -18.14 -14.35 13.03
C GLY A 1011 -18.78 -15.73 13.24
N LEU A 1012 -18.49 -16.70 12.36
CA LEU A 1012 -18.99 -18.08 12.52
C LEU A 1012 -18.40 -18.76 13.76
N THR A 1013 -17.07 -18.72 13.92
CA THR A 1013 -16.39 -19.42 15.02
C THR A 1013 -16.79 -18.92 16.41
N THR A 1014 -17.15 -17.63 16.51
CA THR A 1014 -17.53 -16.96 17.76
C THR A 1014 -19.05 -16.84 17.95
N HIS A 1015 -19.85 -17.35 17.00
CA HIS A 1015 -21.31 -17.24 17.08
C HIS A 1015 -21.84 -17.95 18.34
N PRO A 1016 -22.71 -17.32 19.14
CA PRO A 1016 -23.12 -17.86 20.45
C PRO A 1016 -23.86 -19.20 20.37
N GLU A 1017 -24.49 -19.51 19.24
CA GLU A 1017 -25.23 -20.76 19.06
C GLU A 1017 -24.51 -21.80 18.19
N LEU A 1018 -23.79 -21.35 17.16
CA LEU A 1018 -23.23 -22.21 16.09
C LEU A 1018 -21.69 -22.33 16.20
N GLY A 1019 -21.07 -21.41 16.93
CA GLY A 1019 -19.64 -21.31 17.19
C GLY A 1019 -19.14 -22.34 18.19
N VAL A 1020 -17.86 -22.25 18.53
CA VAL A 1020 -17.24 -23.15 19.53
C VAL A 1020 -17.91 -22.97 20.89
N GLY A 1021 -18.38 -24.08 21.48
CA GLY A 1021 -19.09 -24.07 22.75
C GLY A 1021 -20.57 -23.67 22.69
N GLY A 1022 -21.11 -23.40 21.49
CA GLY A 1022 -22.52 -23.06 21.28
C GLY A 1022 -23.46 -24.26 21.47
N SER A 1023 -24.74 -23.99 21.78
CA SER A 1023 -25.76 -25.03 22.00
C SER A 1023 -26.14 -25.84 20.76
N SER A 1024 -25.80 -25.35 19.57
CA SER A 1024 -25.91 -26.03 18.29
C SER A 1024 -24.61 -25.88 17.50
N GLN A 1025 -23.47 -25.99 18.21
CA GLN A 1025 -22.16 -25.96 17.58
C GLN A 1025 -22.13 -26.89 16.37
N ILE A 1026 -21.64 -26.39 15.24
CA ILE A 1026 -21.51 -27.19 14.02
C ILE A 1026 -20.41 -28.23 14.23
N ASP A 1027 -20.76 -29.52 14.15
CA ASP A 1027 -19.82 -30.62 14.35
C ASP A 1027 -18.76 -30.75 13.23
N GLU A 1028 -19.13 -30.44 11.99
CA GLU A 1028 -18.26 -30.58 10.83
C GLU A 1028 -18.47 -29.48 9.80
N ILE A 1029 -17.39 -28.84 9.36
CA ILE A 1029 -17.43 -27.87 8.27
C ILE A 1029 -16.57 -28.41 7.12
N VAL A 1030 -17.14 -28.43 5.92
CA VAL A 1030 -16.47 -28.86 4.69
C VAL A 1030 -16.57 -27.76 3.65
N ILE A 1031 -15.44 -27.31 3.15
CA ILE A 1031 -15.35 -26.32 2.08
C ILE A 1031 -14.81 -27.04 0.85
N ILE A 1032 -15.57 -27.08 -0.23
CA ILE A 1032 -15.21 -27.77 -1.48
C ILE A 1032 -14.98 -26.72 -2.56
N GLU A 1033 -13.75 -26.62 -3.04
CA GLU A 1033 -13.34 -25.68 -4.09
C GLU A 1033 -13.31 -26.40 -5.44
N LEU A 1034 -14.23 -26.01 -6.32
CA LEU A 1034 -14.38 -26.54 -7.67
C LEU A 1034 -13.85 -25.50 -8.67
N PRO A 1035 -12.74 -25.76 -9.40
CA PRO A 1035 -12.21 -24.80 -10.38
C PRO A 1035 -13.09 -24.76 -11.64
N ILE A 1036 -14.20 -24.04 -11.54
CA ILE A 1036 -15.15 -23.78 -12.63
C ILE A 1036 -14.89 -22.40 -13.23
N LYS A 1037 -14.31 -21.49 -12.44
CA LYS A 1037 -13.73 -20.22 -12.88
C LYS A 1037 -12.23 -20.19 -12.57
N ASN A 1038 -11.51 -19.36 -13.33
CA ASN A 1038 -10.08 -19.10 -13.12
C ASN A 1038 -9.84 -18.12 -11.97
#